data_AF-A0A0W0G5N6-F1
#
_entry.id   AF-A0A0W0G5N6-F1
#
_cell.length_a   1.000
_cell.length_b   1.000
_cell.length_c   1.000
_cell.angle_alpha   90.00
_cell.angle_beta   90.00
_cell.angle_gamma   90.00
#
_symmetry.space_group_name_H-M   'P 1'
#
loop_
_entity.id
_entity.type
_entity.pdbx_description
1 polymer ?
#
loop_
_entity_poly.entity_id
_entity_poly.type
_entity_poly.pdbx_seq_one_letter_code
_entity_poly.pdbx_strand_id
1 'polypeptide(L)'
;MAKSTKHVLTEAQKTMYASEKLMNFRWISKVLASYSPRALTSADIAPANLQVELAEIGQFTELAYSTVPITFILENLPSLIQADFPVEGYDALQGSILVSDFHGKAANLHGFTVYRRQTKQLVVSISGTSTVIQSLYDVWTSKHVHPSRKGRVHAGFWALYKGIRPFLLDSIREGLDKHEEVNELVVTGHSMGGAMSYLLMFELLQPNDIVSSEMSLKLVVFGAPRVGDTRLAQHWSQLVQSRKQRGSFHEYSVKAYNDGVPSLPPLALGYRHFTHEPLYFVHGRLYCVPSSESEYALFRVDPKLASNGRPPEHPRGGHNYYNGRDQERFIRRMNWLNDALGRKETNWQGRYRKFLDVWNHISIATNPDEKIQRGTVLAPSPLRVLAESLDLPVHLIPQKKVDFKHWKAQPFSDLSGRPPPLEHVIVTASFGRIIPLKILNLFSQDRRLNVHPSLLPQYRGAAPIQHTILNDDRETGVCIIDMLKRSEGIDAGPIWAINRVAVPDDATFPSLRDRLAVSGGQLLVTVLRDMLSRKATRTIQAELPDAKPAPPISFNDSLLNFTTMTADSIVRRHRAISHQRPLATQISGGHTVQIHDPSVVIRPPKFTPTTPGHACLSKPTKSLLVCCAEGTVLSVPFLKQEGKALLGAQAWWNGAQSLGLVKDKHISLCVDRQ
;
A
#
# COMPACT_ATOMS: atom_id res chain seq x y z
N MET A 1 38.43 -8.41 0.22
CA MET A 1 36.98 -8.49 -0.04
C MET A 1 36.23 -8.36 1.27
N ALA A 2 35.86 -7.14 1.67
CA ALA A 2 34.98 -6.94 2.83
C ALA A 2 33.55 -7.28 2.42
N LYS A 3 32.91 -8.22 3.12
CA LYS A 3 31.49 -8.56 2.92
C LYS A 3 30.66 -7.29 3.15
N SER A 4 29.99 -6.83 2.09
CA SER A 4 28.96 -5.79 2.15
C SER A 4 28.03 -6.07 3.32
N THR A 5 28.01 -5.20 4.32
CA THR A 5 26.92 -5.13 5.29
C THR A 5 25.63 -5.02 4.49
N LYS A 6 24.76 -6.03 4.57
CA LYS A 6 23.42 -5.95 3.97
C LYS A 6 22.70 -4.82 4.69
N HIS A 7 22.55 -3.67 4.04
CA HIS A 7 21.67 -2.61 4.54
C HIS A 7 20.26 -3.21 4.69
N VAL A 8 19.83 -3.40 5.94
CA VAL A 8 18.46 -3.81 6.26
C VAL A 8 17.59 -2.59 5.97
N LEU A 9 16.80 -2.67 4.90
CA LEU A 9 15.83 -1.63 4.57
C LEU A 9 14.84 -1.49 5.73
N THR A 10 14.51 -0.26 6.10
CA THR A 10 13.33 0.02 6.91
C THR A 10 12.11 -0.45 6.15
N GLU A 11 11.08 -0.73 6.92
CA GLU A 11 9.80 -1.21 6.44
C GLU A 11 9.07 -0.21 5.52
N ALA A 12 9.18 1.10 5.79
CA ALA A 12 8.74 2.17 4.88
C ALA A 12 9.48 2.12 3.53
N GLN A 13 10.80 1.86 3.56
CA GLN A 13 11.61 1.75 2.37
C GLN A 13 11.25 0.51 1.55
N LYS A 14 10.98 -0.63 2.21
CA LYS A 14 10.52 -1.87 1.52
C LYS A 14 9.18 -1.66 0.81
N THR A 15 8.24 -0.98 1.46
CA THR A 15 6.89 -0.72 0.93
C THR A 15 6.91 0.22 -0.25
N MET A 16 7.66 1.33 -0.12
CA MET A 16 7.92 2.23 -1.23
C MET A 16 8.45 1.47 -2.44
N TYR A 17 9.44 0.57 -2.26
CA TYR A 17 9.98 -0.26 -3.34
C TYR A 17 9.01 -1.30 -3.91
N ALA A 18 8.09 -1.83 -3.11
CA ALA A 18 7.04 -2.72 -3.60
C ALA A 18 5.99 -1.95 -4.43
N SER A 19 5.75 -0.68 -4.10
CA SER A 19 4.78 0.18 -4.80
C SER A 19 5.31 0.84 -6.07
N GLU A 20 6.58 0.65 -6.42
CA GLU A 20 7.20 1.17 -7.65
C GLU A 20 6.54 0.56 -8.90
N LYS A 21 5.70 1.35 -9.58
CA LYS A 21 4.93 0.89 -10.76
C LYS A 21 5.43 1.48 -12.08
N LEU A 22 6.19 2.57 -12.05
CA LEU A 22 6.74 3.19 -13.26
C LEU A 22 7.92 2.37 -13.79
N MET A 23 7.98 2.25 -15.12
CA MET A 23 8.96 1.45 -15.89
C MET A 23 10.27 1.21 -15.14
N ASN A 24 10.62 -0.06 -14.95
CA ASN A 24 11.75 -0.52 -14.14
C ASN A 24 13.14 -0.01 -14.62
N PHE A 25 13.43 1.28 -14.45
CA PHE A 25 14.75 1.91 -14.66
C PHE A 25 15.82 1.34 -13.72
N ARG A 26 15.42 0.56 -12.71
CA ARG A 26 16.32 -0.18 -11.83
C ARG A 26 16.90 -1.42 -12.49
N TRP A 27 16.20 -2.02 -13.46
CA TRP A 27 16.80 -3.06 -14.31
C TRP A 27 17.91 -2.46 -15.17
N ILE A 28 17.69 -1.25 -15.73
CA ILE A 28 18.72 -0.48 -16.43
C ILE A 28 19.92 -0.27 -15.50
N SER A 29 19.69 0.13 -14.24
CA SER A 29 20.76 0.26 -13.25
C SER A 29 21.52 -1.05 -13.00
N LYS A 30 20.82 -2.18 -12.86
CA LYS A 30 21.46 -3.50 -12.64
C LYS A 30 22.28 -4.01 -13.82
N VAL A 31 21.90 -3.69 -15.05
CA VAL A 31 22.48 -4.27 -16.28
C VAL A 31 23.44 -3.31 -16.98
N LEU A 32 23.16 -2.01 -16.94
CA LEU A 32 23.80 -1.01 -17.79
C LEU A 32 24.50 0.10 -17.00
N ALA A 33 24.40 0.13 -15.66
CA ALA A 33 25.03 1.21 -14.90
C ALA A 33 26.56 1.18 -14.97
N SER A 34 27.15 2.32 -15.33
CA SER A 34 28.60 2.52 -15.24
C SER A 34 29.00 2.92 -13.82
N TYR A 35 29.75 2.05 -13.14
CA TYR A 35 30.30 2.31 -11.80
C TYR A 35 31.72 2.89 -11.87
N SER A 36 31.93 4.01 -11.20
CA SER A 36 33.26 4.59 -11.00
C SER A 36 34.13 3.66 -10.14
N PRO A 37 35.41 3.44 -10.50
CA PRO A 37 36.37 2.73 -9.65
C PRO A 37 36.75 3.55 -8.41
N ARG A 38 36.63 4.88 -8.46
CA ARG A 38 36.89 5.80 -7.36
C ARG A 38 35.67 5.92 -6.44
N ALA A 39 35.90 5.85 -5.13
CA ALA A 39 34.92 6.19 -4.12
C ALA A 39 34.92 7.69 -3.79
N LEU A 40 33.75 8.24 -3.50
CA LEU A 40 33.58 9.63 -3.02
C LEU A 40 33.80 9.69 -1.50
N THR A 41 34.45 10.76 -1.07
CA THR A 41 34.91 10.98 0.31
C THR A 41 34.36 12.29 0.88
N SER A 42 34.77 12.67 2.09
CA SER A 42 34.33 13.92 2.73
C SER A 42 34.84 15.16 1.98
N ALA A 43 35.99 15.06 1.30
CA ALA A 43 36.52 16.12 0.45
C ALA A 43 35.66 16.38 -0.78
N ASP A 44 34.82 15.41 -1.16
CA ASP A 44 33.94 15.51 -2.33
C ASP A 44 32.54 16.03 -1.95
N ILE A 45 32.28 16.39 -0.69
CA ILE A 45 30.96 16.90 -0.27
C ILE A 45 30.70 18.25 -0.92
N ALA A 46 29.55 18.36 -1.60
CA ALA A 46 29.11 19.62 -2.19
C ALA A 46 28.66 20.62 -1.11
N PRO A 47 28.75 21.94 -1.36
CA PRO A 47 28.28 22.97 -0.44
C PRO A 47 26.78 22.80 -0.08
N ALA A 48 26.44 23.03 1.19
CA ALA A 48 25.06 22.84 1.68
C ALA A 48 24.05 23.79 1.00
N ASN A 49 24.46 25.04 0.70
CA ASN A 49 23.64 26.00 -0.03
C ASN A 49 23.30 25.53 -1.45
N LEU A 50 24.24 24.86 -2.13
CA LEU A 50 23.98 24.28 -3.45
C LEU A 50 22.92 23.17 -3.36
N GLN A 51 22.97 22.33 -2.33
CA GLN A 51 21.95 21.30 -2.14
C GLN A 51 20.55 21.91 -1.91
N VAL A 52 20.44 23.01 -1.16
CA VAL A 52 19.19 23.75 -0.97
C VAL A 52 18.69 24.32 -2.29
N GLU A 53 19.55 25.00 -3.05
CA GLU A 53 19.20 25.56 -4.36
C GLU A 53 18.69 24.49 -5.33
N LEU A 54 19.37 23.35 -5.42
CA LEU A 54 18.94 22.24 -6.28
C LEU A 54 17.64 21.62 -5.80
N ALA A 55 17.40 21.59 -4.48
CA ALA A 55 16.12 21.14 -3.93
C ALA A 55 14.97 22.10 -4.30
N GLU A 56 15.20 23.42 -4.32
CA GLU A 56 14.23 24.42 -4.77
C GLU A 56 13.91 24.29 -6.26
N ILE A 57 14.94 24.19 -7.12
CA ILE A 57 14.73 24.01 -8.56
C ILE A 57 14.09 22.65 -8.88
N GLY A 58 14.40 21.62 -8.09
CA GLY A 58 13.79 20.29 -8.18
C GLY A 58 12.27 20.33 -8.02
N GLN A 59 11.72 21.26 -7.24
CA GLN A 59 10.27 21.39 -7.05
C GLN A 59 9.54 21.69 -8.37
N PHE A 60 10.10 22.57 -9.20
CA PHE A 60 9.56 22.88 -10.53
C PHE A 60 9.71 21.70 -11.49
N THR A 61 10.82 20.97 -11.39
CA THR A 61 11.06 19.76 -12.19
C THR A 61 10.02 18.66 -11.90
N GLU A 62 9.70 18.45 -10.63
CA GLU A 62 8.67 17.50 -10.21
C GLU A 62 7.28 17.95 -10.68
N LEU A 63 7.00 19.25 -10.53
CA LEU A 63 5.73 19.84 -10.94
C LEU A 63 5.44 19.63 -12.44
N ALA A 64 6.47 19.49 -13.29
CA ALA A 64 6.29 19.18 -14.71
C ALA A 64 5.66 17.80 -14.97
N TYR A 65 5.62 16.91 -13.98
CA TYR A 65 4.91 15.63 -14.07
C TYR A 65 3.44 15.72 -13.62
N SER A 66 2.98 16.90 -13.24
CA SER A 66 1.62 17.10 -12.75
C SER A 66 0.59 16.68 -13.80
N THR A 67 -0.44 15.97 -13.34
CA THR A 67 -1.66 15.70 -14.12
C THR A 67 -2.77 16.72 -13.86
N VAL A 68 -2.56 17.64 -12.92
CA VAL A 68 -3.43 18.78 -12.64
C VAL A 68 -2.83 20.02 -13.32
N PRO A 69 -3.64 20.92 -13.92
CA PRO A 69 -3.13 22.14 -14.55
C PRO A 69 -2.27 22.98 -13.59
N ILE A 70 -1.16 23.53 -14.09
CA ILE A 70 -0.24 24.30 -13.24
C ILE A 70 -0.91 25.56 -12.68
N THR A 71 -1.80 26.17 -13.45
CA THR A 71 -2.66 27.29 -13.02
C THR A 71 -3.40 26.97 -11.73
N PHE A 72 -4.12 25.85 -11.70
CA PHE A 72 -4.89 25.42 -10.53
C PHE A 72 -3.99 25.25 -9.31
N ILE A 73 -2.80 24.66 -9.48
CA ILE A 73 -1.86 24.41 -8.38
C ILE A 73 -1.38 25.72 -7.77
N LEU A 74 -0.98 26.68 -8.60
CA LEU A 74 -0.49 27.98 -8.12
C LEU A 74 -1.61 28.80 -7.46
N GLU A 75 -2.83 28.79 -8.01
CA GLU A 75 -4.00 29.46 -7.42
C GLU A 75 -4.42 28.86 -6.07
N ASN A 76 -4.22 27.54 -5.89
CA ASN A 76 -4.58 26.80 -4.67
C ASN A 76 -3.37 26.46 -3.79
N LEU A 77 -2.21 27.06 -4.06
CA LEU A 77 -0.95 26.71 -3.43
C LEU A 77 -1.02 26.76 -1.88
N PRO A 78 -1.62 27.77 -1.24
CA PRO A 78 -1.71 27.82 0.23
C PRO A 78 -2.42 26.61 0.87
N SER A 79 -3.33 25.96 0.13
CA SER A 79 -3.98 24.73 0.59
C SER A 79 -3.14 23.50 0.28
N LEU A 80 -2.52 23.47 -0.90
CA LEU A 80 -1.81 22.31 -1.41
C LEU A 80 -0.41 22.10 -0.78
N ILE A 81 0.18 23.14 -0.18
CA ILE A 81 1.46 23.05 0.57
C ILE A 81 1.30 22.56 2.01
N GLN A 82 0.07 22.44 2.51
CA GLN A 82 -0.19 21.95 3.86
C GLN A 82 0.31 20.51 4.03
N ALA A 83 0.58 20.13 5.28
CA ALA A 83 0.95 18.76 5.62
C ALA A 83 -0.01 17.75 4.97
N ASP A 84 0.56 16.69 4.40
CA ASP A 84 -0.09 15.62 3.66
C ASP A 84 -0.73 15.95 2.31
N PHE A 85 -0.80 17.21 1.89
CA PHE A 85 -1.29 17.58 0.56
C PHE A 85 -0.24 17.32 -0.55
N PRO A 86 -0.65 17.34 -1.84
CA PRO A 86 0.22 16.87 -2.93
C PRO A 86 1.56 17.59 -3.09
N VAL A 87 1.65 18.87 -2.73
CA VAL A 87 2.88 19.69 -2.85
C VAL A 87 3.36 20.18 -1.48
N GLU A 88 3.18 19.36 -0.45
CA GLU A 88 3.76 19.56 0.87
C GLU A 88 5.27 19.85 0.79
N GLY A 89 5.71 20.97 1.37
CA GLY A 89 7.12 21.40 1.37
C GLY A 89 7.62 22.00 0.05
N TYR A 90 6.72 22.37 -0.88
CA TYR A 90 7.09 23.04 -2.14
C TYR A 90 7.18 24.58 -1.96
N ASP A 91 8.03 25.00 -1.03
CA ASP A 91 8.15 26.42 -0.65
C ASP A 91 8.68 27.31 -1.79
N ALA A 92 9.45 26.77 -2.73
CA ALA A 92 10.01 27.52 -3.85
C ALA A 92 8.94 27.97 -4.86
N LEU A 93 7.77 27.33 -4.86
CA LEU A 93 6.63 27.72 -5.69
C LEU A 93 5.97 29.01 -5.19
N GLN A 94 6.16 29.39 -3.93
CA GLN A 94 5.52 30.57 -3.37
C GLN A 94 5.94 31.85 -4.10
N GLY A 95 4.95 32.65 -4.48
CA GLY A 95 5.18 33.90 -5.23
C GLY A 95 5.64 33.69 -6.68
N SER A 96 5.55 32.46 -7.22
CA SER A 96 5.76 32.19 -8.63
C SER A 96 4.54 32.57 -9.46
N ILE A 97 4.76 33.17 -10.63
CA ILE A 97 3.72 33.56 -11.58
C ILE A 97 3.84 32.65 -12.80
N LEU A 98 2.75 32.01 -13.21
CA LEU A 98 2.73 31.23 -14.44
C LEU A 98 2.83 32.16 -15.65
N VAL A 99 3.82 31.90 -16.51
CA VAL A 99 3.94 32.57 -17.81
C VAL A 99 3.21 31.75 -18.86
N SER A 100 3.53 30.45 -18.95
CA SER A 100 2.96 29.56 -19.96
C SER A 100 2.96 28.11 -19.49
N ASP A 101 1.95 27.34 -19.91
CA ASP A 101 1.78 25.90 -19.67
C ASP A 101 1.41 25.26 -21.03
N PHE A 102 2.22 24.33 -21.52
CA PHE A 102 2.14 23.86 -22.91
C PHE A 102 2.54 22.40 -23.10
N HIS A 103 2.06 21.83 -24.22
CA HIS A 103 2.43 20.50 -24.66
C HIS A 103 3.06 20.52 -26.06
N GLY A 104 4.18 19.83 -26.21
CA GLY A 104 4.84 19.62 -27.48
C GLY A 104 4.02 18.74 -28.43
N LYS A 105 4.18 18.97 -29.74
CA LYS A 105 3.48 18.20 -30.80
C LYS A 105 3.92 16.74 -30.87
N ALA A 106 5.14 16.43 -30.40
CA ALA A 106 5.66 15.07 -30.35
C ALA A 106 5.42 14.47 -28.96
N ALA A 107 4.73 13.32 -28.91
CA ALA A 107 4.46 12.55 -27.70
C ALA A 107 3.80 13.32 -26.53
N ASN A 108 3.11 14.42 -26.84
CA ASN A 108 2.43 15.30 -25.89
C ASN A 108 3.32 15.72 -24.70
N LEU A 109 4.61 15.96 -24.96
CA LEU A 109 5.59 16.26 -23.92
C LEU A 109 5.23 17.57 -23.21
N HIS A 110 5.09 17.54 -21.89
CA HIS A 110 4.66 18.68 -21.11
C HIS A 110 5.85 19.57 -20.73
N GLY A 111 5.64 20.89 -20.80
CA GLY A 111 6.57 21.87 -20.27
C GLY A 111 5.82 23.12 -19.83
N PHE A 112 6.40 23.87 -18.90
CA PHE A 112 5.83 25.11 -18.42
C PHE A 112 6.92 26.11 -18.09
N THR A 113 6.55 27.39 -18.03
CA THR A 113 7.44 28.50 -17.69
C THR A 113 6.81 29.33 -16.59
N VAL A 114 7.57 29.61 -15.53
CA VAL A 114 7.15 30.42 -14.39
C VAL A 114 8.17 31.50 -14.09
N TYR A 115 7.70 32.67 -13.69
CA TYR A 115 8.53 33.74 -13.18
C TYR A 115 8.55 33.72 -11.63
N ARG A 116 9.74 33.55 -11.04
CA ARG A 116 9.97 33.61 -9.59
C ARG A 116 10.32 35.03 -9.18
N ARG A 117 9.33 35.76 -8.67
CA ARG A 117 9.50 37.18 -8.31
C ARG A 117 10.59 37.44 -7.27
N GLN A 118 10.75 36.54 -6.29
CA GLN A 118 11.71 36.72 -5.20
C GLN A 118 13.16 36.62 -5.67
N THR A 119 13.43 35.74 -6.62
CA THR A 119 14.79 35.48 -7.13
C THR A 119 15.03 36.12 -8.50
N LYS A 120 14.01 36.77 -9.08
CA LYS A 120 14.03 37.34 -10.44
C LYS A 120 14.41 36.32 -11.52
N GLN A 121 14.02 35.07 -11.30
CA GLN A 121 14.32 33.96 -12.21
C GLN A 121 13.14 33.66 -13.12
N LEU A 122 13.40 33.46 -14.40
CA LEU A 122 12.47 32.79 -15.30
C LEU A 122 12.84 31.31 -15.33
N VAL A 123 11.96 30.43 -14.85
CA VAL A 123 12.19 28.99 -14.77
C VAL A 123 11.38 28.28 -15.85
N VAL A 124 12.09 27.61 -16.76
CA VAL A 124 11.52 26.73 -17.79
C VAL A 124 11.72 25.30 -17.33
N SER A 125 10.61 24.57 -17.12
CA SER A 125 10.65 23.17 -16.70
C SER A 125 10.06 22.26 -17.76
N ILE A 126 10.73 21.13 -18.02
CA ILE A 126 10.32 20.15 -19.03
C ILE A 126 10.15 18.80 -18.35
N SER A 127 8.98 18.17 -18.56
CA SER A 127 8.69 16.85 -18.01
C SER A 127 9.63 15.79 -18.61
N GLY A 128 9.91 14.74 -17.85
CA GLY A 128 10.51 13.54 -18.42
C GLY A 128 9.46 12.53 -18.87
N THR A 129 9.88 11.27 -18.94
CA THR A 129 9.08 10.17 -19.51
C THR A 129 7.95 9.78 -18.55
N SER A 130 6.71 9.99 -18.96
CA SER A 130 5.49 9.66 -18.23
C SER A 130 4.54 8.73 -19.00
N THR A 131 4.79 8.50 -20.30
CA THR A 131 3.96 7.62 -21.16
C THR A 131 4.78 6.62 -21.95
N VAL A 132 4.15 5.52 -22.35
CA VAL A 132 4.77 4.48 -23.19
C VAL A 132 5.25 5.03 -24.53
N ILE A 133 4.51 5.97 -25.13
CA ILE A 133 4.88 6.60 -26.40
C ILE A 133 6.20 7.39 -26.23
N GLN A 134 6.35 8.14 -25.14
CA GLN A 134 7.59 8.86 -24.85
C GLN A 134 8.78 7.90 -24.67
N SER A 135 8.55 6.75 -24.02
CA SER A 135 9.59 5.73 -23.84
C SER A 135 10.14 5.16 -25.15
N LEU A 136 9.34 5.13 -26.23
CA LEU A 136 9.82 4.73 -27.55
C LEU A 136 10.90 5.68 -28.08
N TYR A 137 10.81 6.97 -27.74
CA TYR A 137 11.84 7.95 -28.11
C TYR A 137 13.11 7.78 -27.29
N ASP A 138 13.03 7.38 -26.02
CA ASP A 138 14.20 7.12 -25.17
C ASP A 138 15.08 5.98 -25.74
N VAL A 139 14.46 4.95 -26.32
CA VAL A 139 15.17 3.79 -26.88
C VAL A 139 15.60 3.98 -28.34
N TRP A 140 15.18 5.07 -29.00
CA TRP A 140 15.55 5.37 -30.38
C TRP A 140 16.97 5.94 -30.49
N THR A 141 17.95 5.09 -30.17
CA THR A 141 19.38 5.40 -29.99
C THR A 141 20.17 5.66 -31.27
N SER A 142 19.51 5.74 -32.42
CA SER A 142 20.17 6.17 -33.67
C SER A 142 20.67 7.61 -33.57
N LYS A 143 21.73 7.94 -34.30
CA LYS A 143 22.36 9.26 -34.25
C LYS A 143 21.87 10.14 -35.40
N HIS A 144 21.36 11.32 -35.08
CA HIS A 144 20.99 12.37 -36.03
C HIS A 144 22.11 13.43 -36.10
N VAL A 145 22.42 13.96 -37.29
CA VAL A 145 23.41 15.04 -37.42
C VAL A 145 22.88 16.31 -36.76
N HIS A 146 23.59 16.85 -35.77
CA HIS A 146 23.15 18.05 -35.08
C HIS A 146 23.19 19.27 -36.03
N PRO A 147 22.26 20.25 -35.96
CA PRO A 147 22.24 21.40 -36.86
C PRO A 147 23.54 22.21 -36.90
N SER A 148 24.28 22.28 -35.78
CA SER A 148 25.61 22.92 -35.75
C SER A 148 26.68 22.21 -36.59
N ARG A 149 26.38 21.02 -37.13
CA ARG A 149 27.28 20.10 -37.86
C ARG A 149 28.53 19.65 -37.06
N LYS A 150 28.62 20.02 -35.79
CA LYS A 150 29.72 19.70 -34.87
C LYS A 150 29.39 18.48 -34.00
N GLY A 151 28.96 17.39 -34.63
CA GLY A 151 28.63 16.12 -33.95
C GLY A 151 27.22 15.64 -34.22
N ARG A 152 26.81 14.61 -33.47
CA ARG A 152 25.50 13.97 -33.62
C ARG A 152 24.75 13.90 -32.30
N VAL A 153 23.43 14.03 -32.38
CA VAL A 153 22.48 13.99 -31.28
C VAL A 153 21.66 12.71 -31.34
N HIS A 154 21.15 12.26 -30.20
CA HIS A 154 20.19 11.16 -30.12
C HIS A 154 18.93 11.47 -30.93
N ALA A 155 18.56 10.62 -31.89
CA ALA A 155 17.49 10.90 -32.84
C ALA A 155 16.11 11.05 -32.17
N GLY A 156 15.80 10.18 -31.19
CA GLY A 156 14.56 10.29 -30.43
C GLY A 156 14.45 11.59 -29.64
N PHE A 157 15.53 11.99 -28.96
CA PHE A 157 15.58 13.25 -28.22
C PHE A 157 15.47 14.45 -29.15
N TRP A 158 16.15 14.40 -30.30
CA TRP A 158 16.03 15.45 -31.30
C TRP A 158 14.62 15.60 -31.86
N ALA A 159 13.92 14.49 -32.10
CA ALA A 159 12.54 14.51 -32.58
C ALA A 159 11.58 15.12 -31.55
N LEU A 160 11.72 14.76 -30.27
CA LEU A 160 10.96 15.35 -29.17
C LEU A 160 11.24 16.84 -29.03
N TYR A 161 12.52 17.24 -29.03
CA TYR A 161 12.92 18.63 -28.92
C TYR A 161 12.30 19.47 -30.03
N LYS A 162 12.37 19.03 -31.29
CA LYS A 162 11.71 19.73 -32.41
C LYS A 162 10.19 19.90 -32.20
N GLY A 163 9.54 18.92 -31.57
CA GLY A 163 8.10 18.95 -31.31
C GLY A 163 7.69 19.95 -30.22
N ILE A 164 8.54 20.19 -29.23
CA ILE A 164 8.28 21.11 -28.10
C ILE A 164 8.96 22.48 -28.27
N ARG A 165 9.99 22.58 -29.12
CA ARG A 165 10.84 23.77 -29.30
C ARG A 165 10.07 25.08 -29.54
N PRO A 166 9.08 25.19 -30.45
CA PRO A 166 8.39 26.46 -30.68
C PRO A 166 7.77 27.01 -29.40
N PHE A 167 7.08 26.15 -28.66
CA PHE A 167 6.43 26.52 -27.40
C PHE A 167 7.43 26.96 -26.32
N LEU A 168 8.59 26.29 -26.24
CA LEU A 168 9.66 26.69 -25.30
C LEU A 168 10.22 28.07 -25.62
N LEU A 169 10.49 28.36 -26.89
CA LEU A 169 11.06 29.65 -27.29
C LEU A 169 10.04 30.78 -27.13
N ASP A 170 8.77 30.51 -27.47
CA ASP A 170 7.68 31.47 -27.32
C ASP A 170 7.40 31.77 -25.84
N SER A 171 7.42 30.75 -24.96
CA SER A 171 7.21 30.94 -23.52
C SER A 171 8.35 31.72 -22.85
N ILE A 172 9.60 31.54 -23.31
CA ILE A 172 10.74 32.32 -22.82
C ILE A 172 10.61 33.77 -23.26
N ARG A 173 10.33 34.04 -24.54
CA ARG A 173 10.12 35.40 -25.04
C ARG A 173 9.00 36.11 -24.27
N GLU A 174 7.86 35.44 -24.13
CA GLU A 174 6.73 35.96 -23.36
C GLU A 174 7.12 36.29 -21.91
N GLY A 175 7.89 35.43 -21.26
CA GLY A 175 8.34 35.65 -19.88
C GLY A 175 9.31 36.82 -19.76
N LEU A 176 10.25 36.96 -20.69
CA LEU A 176 11.23 38.06 -20.71
C LEU A 176 10.56 39.40 -21.06
N ASP A 177 9.61 39.40 -21.99
CA ASP A 177 8.86 40.60 -22.39
C ASP A 177 7.92 41.09 -21.27
N LYS A 178 7.29 40.17 -20.54
CA LYS A 178 6.36 40.51 -19.43
C LYS A 178 7.05 40.87 -18.14
N HIS A 179 8.29 40.44 -17.94
CA HIS A 179 9.02 40.57 -16.68
C HIS A 179 10.44 41.09 -16.93
N GLU A 180 10.55 42.40 -17.17
CA GLU A 180 11.82 43.08 -17.48
C GLU A 180 12.88 42.93 -16.36
N GLU A 181 12.45 42.67 -15.12
CA GLU A 181 13.39 42.46 -14.01
C GLU A 181 14.09 41.09 -14.00
N VAL A 182 13.75 40.17 -14.91
CA VAL A 182 14.40 38.86 -15.02
C VAL A 182 15.88 39.04 -15.30
N ASN A 183 16.73 38.51 -14.42
CA ASN A 183 18.19 38.55 -14.57
C ASN A 183 18.82 37.16 -14.74
N GLU A 184 18.04 36.10 -14.51
CA GLU A 184 18.48 34.72 -14.67
C GLU A 184 17.41 33.84 -15.32
N LEU A 185 17.78 33.15 -16.39
CA LEU A 185 16.97 32.11 -17.02
C LEU A 185 17.44 30.74 -16.54
N VAL A 186 16.56 30.03 -15.85
CA VAL A 186 16.78 28.68 -15.35
C VAL A 186 16.05 27.69 -16.24
N VAL A 187 16.77 26.73 -16.82
CA VAL A 187 16.19 25.61 -17.56
C VAL A 187 16.39 24.34 -16.74
N THR A 188 15.32 23.60 -16.50
CA THR A 188 15.37 22.39 -15.69
C THR A 188 14.51 21.24 -16.22
N GLY A 189 14.87 20.02 -15.82
CA GLY A 189 14.23 18.81 -16.29
C GLY A 189 14.78 17.55 -15.64
N HIS A 190 13.95 16.52 -15.56
CA HIS A 190 14.31 15.20 -15.06
C HIS A 190 14.28 14.17 -16.19
N SER A 191 15.21 13.21 -16.19
CA SER A 191 15.27 12.14 -17.17
C SER A 191 15.37 12.67 -18.62
N MET A 192 14.52 12.19 -19.53
CA MET A 192 14.30 12.71 -20.88
C MET A 192 14.08 14.23 -20.90
N GLY A 193 13.41 14.81 -19.90
CA GLY A 193 13.24 16.25 -19.76
C GLY A 193 14.57 16.98 -19.60
N GLY A 194 15.52 16.40 -18.86
CA GLY A 194 16.89 16.91 -18.75
C GLY A 194 17.64 16.87 -20.09
N ALA A 195 17.40 15.86 -20.93
CA ALA A 195 17.94 15.85 -22.30
C ALA A 195 17.37 16.99 -23.15
N MET A 196 16.08 17.31 -23.00
CA MET A 196 15.44 18.44 -23.68
C MET A 196 16.01 19.77 -23.16
N SER A 197 16.24 19.89 -21.85
CA SER A 197 16.86 21.06 -21.22
C SER A 197 18.27 21.32 -21.78
N TYR A 198 19.08 20.27 -21.98
CA TYR A 198 20.38 20.41 -22.65
C TYR A 198 20.23 20.93 -24.08
N LEU A 199 19.30 20.39 -24.87
CA LEU A 199 19.10 20.81 -26.27
C LEU A 199 18.60 22.26 -26.37
N LEU A 200 17.69 22.66 -25.49
CA LEU A 200 17.25 24.06 -25.38
C LEU A 200 18.42 24.97 -25.03
N MET A 201 19.17 24.64 -23.98
CA MET A 201 20.30 25.45 -23.56
C MET A 201 21.41 25.51 -24.63
N PHE A 202 21.59 24.43 -25.41
CA PHE A 202 22.54 24.40 -26.53
C PHE A 202 22.16 25.44 -27.60
N GLU A 203 20.87 25.64 -27.82
CA GLU A 203 20.34 26.64 -28.74
C GLU A 203 20.47 28.06 -28.16
N LEU A 204 20.14 28.26 -26.88
CA LEU A 204 20.22 29.57 -26.21
C LEU A 204 21.66 30.07 -25.99
N LEU A 205 22.64 29.18 -26.00
CA LEU A 205 24.07 29.53 -25.93
C LEU A 205 24.68 29.91 -27.29
N GLN A 206 24.00 29.61 -28.39
CA GLN A 206 24.36 30.11 -29.71
C GLN A 206 23.83 31.52 -29.92
N PRO A 207 24.35 32.30 -30.89
CA PRO A 207 23.78 33.59 -31.23
C PRO A 207 22.28 33.48 -31.52
N ASN A 208 21.47 34.19 -30.73
CA ASN A 208 20.02 34.23 -30.84
C ASN A 208 19.50 35.61 -30.43
N ASP A 209 18.22 35.86 -30.70
CA ASP A 209 17.51 37.11 -30.44
C ASP A 209 16.71 37.10 -29.12
N ILE A 210 16.80 36.02 -28.34
CA ILE A 210 15.97 35.78 -27.16
C ILE A 210 16.70 36.18 -25.88
N VAL A 211 17.95 35.74 -25.74
CA VAL A 211 18.74 35.88 -24.50
C VAL A 211 19.92 36.80 -24.77
N SER A 212 20.07 37.85 -23.95
CA SER A 212 21.21 38.75 -24.03
C SER A 212 22.53 38.09 -23.58
N SER A 213 23.67 38.66 -23.99
CA SER A 213 25.00 38.19 -23.57
C SER A 213 25.25 38.36 -22.06
N GLU A 214 24.52 39.27 -21.42
CA GLU A 214 24.67 39.63 -20.01
C GLU A 214 23.75 38.82 -19.08
N MET A 215 22.68 38.22 -19.60
CA MET A 215 21.74 37.41 -18.82
C MET A 215 22.46 36.19 -18.20
N SER A 216 22.21 35.93 -16.92
CA SER A 216 22.66 34.70 -16.26
C SER A 216 21.85 33.53 -16.80
N LEU A 217 22.53 32.44 -17.16
CA LEU A 217 21.91 31.22 -17.63
C LEU A 217 22.21 30.07 -16.66
N LYS A 218 21.19 29.33 -16.26
CA LYS A 218 21.32 28.22 -15.34
C LYS A 218 20.68 26.97 -15.90
N LEU A 219 21.43 25.88 -16.00
CA LEU A 219 20.94 24.57 -16.39
C LEU A 219 20.99 23.63 -15.20
N VAL A 220 19.84 23.10 -14.78
CA VAL A 220 19.76 22.12 -13.69
C VAL A 220 19.06 20.88 -14.19
N VAL A 221 19.76 19.76 -14.28
CA VAL A 221 19.17 18.50 -14.77
C VAL A 221 19.35 17.37 -13.77
N PHE A 222 18.32 16.54 -13.64
CA PHE A 222 18.29 15.41 -12.71
C PHE A 222 18.19 14.11 -13.51
N GLY A 223 19.08 13.15 -13.27
CA GLY A 223 19.02 11.84 -13.92
C GLY A 223 19.11 11.85 -15.44
N ALA A 224 19.69 12.90 -16.03
CA ALA A 224 19.67 13.08 -17.47
C ALA A 224 20.50 12.02 -18.21
N PRO A 225 19.97 11.43 -19.30
CA PRO A 225 20.72 10.53 -20.16
C PRO A 225 21.77 11.28 -20.99
N ARG A 226 22.66 10.54 -21.65
CA ARG A 226 23.61 11.08 -22.63
C ARG A 226 22.87 11.54 -23.88
N VAL A 227 23.10 12.78 -24.29
CA VAL A 227 22.31 13.44 -25.35
C VAL A 227 22.96 13.34 -26.74
N GLY A 228 24.29 13.31 -26.79
CA GLY A 228 25.04 13.38 -28.05
C GLY A 228 26.34 12.60 -28.04
N ASP A 229 27.00 12.58 -29.20
CA ASP A 229 28.32 11.97 -29.35
C ASP A 229 29.45 12.84 -28.81
N THR A 230 30.67 12.29 -28.81
CA THR A 230 31.87 12.98 -28.32
C THR A 230 32.10 14.35 -28.96
N ARG A 231 31.82 14.51 -30.27
CA ARG A 231 32.03 15.79 -30.96
C ARG A 231 31.03 16.83 -30.47
N LEU A 232 29.78 16.42 -30.27
CA LEU A 232 28.75 17.33 -29.75
C LEU A 232 29.01 17.74 -28.30
N ALA A 233 29.47 16.81 -27.46
CA ALA A 233 29.88 17.10 -26.08
C ALA A 233 31.09 18.06 -26.03
N GLN A 234 32.10 17.86 -26.89
CA GLN A 234 33.22 18.81 -27.00
C GLN A 234 32.74 20.21 -27.44
N HIS A 235 31.78 20.28 -28.36
CA HIS A 235 31.23 21.54 -28.79
C HIS A 235 30.44 22.24 -27.68
N TRP A 236 29.67 21.49 -26.88
CA TRP A 236 29.03 22.01 -25.67
C TRP A 236 30.04 22.65 -24.72
N SER A 237 31.12 21.94 -24.40
CA SER A 237 32.17 22.44 -23.51
C SER A 237 32.78 23.76 -24.01
N GLN A 238 33.00 23.90 -25.32
CA GLN A 238 33.47 25.14 -25.94
C GLN A 238 32.46 26.29 -25.81
N LEU A 239 31.16 26.02 -25.97
CA LEU A 239 30.11 27.03 -25.87
C LEU A 239 30.00 27.59 -24.45
N VAL A 240 30.01 26.71 -23.45
CA VAL A 240 29.80 27.12 -22.05
C VAL A 240 31.03 27.75 -21.42
N GLN A 241 32.25 27.44 -21.90
CA GLN A 241 33.51 27.85 -21.28
C GLN A 241 33.59 29.36 -21.04
N SER A 242 33.27 30.18 -22.05
CA SER A 242 33.40 31.64 -21.94
C SER A 242 32.40 32.27 -20.96
N ARG A 243 31.19 31.70 -20.82
CA ARG A 243 30.18 32.18 -19.87
C ARG A 243 30.44 31.68 -18.46
N LYS A 244 30.93 30.43 -18.31
CA LYS A 244 31.41 29.90 -17.01
C LYS A 244 32.53 30.77 -16.43
N GLN A 245 33.53 31.14 -17.25
CA GLN A 245 34.64 32.01 -16.83
C GLN A 245 34.18 33.40 -16.35
N ARG A 246 33.08 33.92 -16.91
CA ARG A 246 32.49 35.21 -16.53
C ARG A 246 31.43 35.09 -15.42
N GLY A 247 31.15 33.88 -14.93
CA GLY A 247 30.10 33.63 -13.93
C GLY A 247 28.66 33.82 -14.43
N SER A 248 28.44 33.90 -15.74
CA SER A 248 27.10 34.09 -16.35
C SER A 248 26.46 32.77 -16.83
N PHE A 249 27.11 31.62 -16.56
CA PHE A 249 26.53 30.31 -16.83
C PHE A 249 26.82 29.33 -15.70
N HIS A 250 25.75 28.72 -15.17
CA HIS A 250 25.79 27.70 -14.14
C HIS A 250 25.20 26.40 -14.69
N GLU A 251 25.91 25.29 -14.54
CA GLU A 251 25.48 23.97 -15.01
C GLU A 251 25.56 22.97 -13.87
N TYR A 252 24.44 22.33 -13.56
CA TYR A 252 24.33 21.32 -12.53
C TYR A 252 23.65 20.08 -13.08
N SER A 253 24.39 18.99 -13.18
CA SER A 253 23.87 17.69 -13.60
C SER A 253 23.92 16.72 -12.43
N VAL A 254 22.76 16.45 -11.83
CA VAL A 254 22.65 15.60 -10.64
C VAL A 254 22.37 14.16 -11.07
N LYS A 255 23.29 13.27 -10.72
CA LYS A 255 23.13 11.81 -10.79
C LYS A 255 22.75 11.30 -9.40
N ALA A 256 21.99 10.22 -9.30
CA ALA A 256 21.54 9.69 -8.02
C ALA A 256 21.98 8.25 -7.80
N TYR A 257 22.01 7.86 -6.53
CA TYR A 257 22.27 6.48 -6.13
C TYR A 257 21.31 5.50 -6.82
N ASN A 258 21.86 4.44 -7.42
CA ASN A 258 21.15 3.40 -8.18
C ASN A 258 20.26 3.90 -9.33
N ASP A 259 20.49 5.12 -9.82
CA ASP A 259 19.89 5.60 -11.05
C ASP A 259 20.69 5.12 -12.28
N GLY A 260 20.03 4.33 -13.13
CA GLY A 260 20.63 3.76 -14.34
C GLY A 260 20.50 4.64 -15.58
N VAL A 261 19.60 5.62 -15.59
CA VAL A 261 19.28 6.40 -16.79
C VAL A 261 20.46 7.25 -17.29
N PRO A 262 21.31 7.85 -16.43
CA PRO A 262 22.53 8.50 -16.87
C PRO A 262 23.49 7.57 -17.63
N SER A 263 23.37 6.25 -17.48
CA SER A 263 24.16 5.29 -18.26
C SER A 263 23.62 5.04 -19.67
N LEU A 264 22.50 5.64 -20.04
CA LEU A 264 21.88 5.52 -21.36
C LEU A 264 22.05 6.78 -22.20
N PRO A 265 22.22 6.65 -23.53
CA PRO A 265 22.67 5.44 -24.20
C PRO A 265 24.09 5.02 -23.76
N PRO A 266 24.47 3.74 -23.93
CA PRO A 266 25.79 3.25 -23.49
C PRO A 266 26.98 4.00 -24.10
N LEU A 267 28.04 4.15 -23.31
CA LEU A 267 29.31 4.78 -23.73
C LEU A 267 29.92 4.10 -24.97
N ALA A 268 29.77 2.78 -25.07
CA ALA A 268 30.24 1.95 -26.19
C ALA A 268 29.60 2.34 -27.53
N LEU A 269 28.40 2.92 -27.51
CA LEU A 269 27.76 3.48 -28.70
C LEU A 269 28.28 4.88 -29.06
N GLY A 270 29.28 5.41 -28.35
CA GLY A 270 29.91 6.70 -28.65
C GLY A 270 29.16 7.92 -28.11
N TYR A 271 28.11 7.72 -27.30
CA TYR A 271 27.44 8.81 -26.58
C TYR A 271 28.26 9.27 -25.38
N ARG A 272 28.17 10.56 -25.04
CA ARG A 272 28.90 11.20 -23.94
C ARG A 272 27.98 12.09 -23.11
N HIS A 273 28.31 12.29 -21.84
CA HIS A 273 27.69 13.36 -21.07
C HIS A 273 28.22 14.71 -21.53
N PHE A 274 27.38 15.75 -21.44
CA PHE A 274 27.78 17.11 -21.80
C PHE A 274 28.55 17.80 -20.67
N THR A 275 28.12 17.61 -19.43
CA THR A 275 28.86 18.15 -18.28
C THR A 275 30.11 17.33 -17.97
N HIS A 276 31.18 18.03 -17.56
CA HIS A 276 32.38 17.41 -17.00
C HIS A 276 32.43 17.48 -15.48
N GLU A 277 31.46 18.11 -14.81
CA GLU A 277 31.47 18.29 -13.34
C GLU A 277 30.11 17.89 -12.77
N PRO A 278 29.68 16.62 -12.94
CA PRO A 278 28.39 16.21 -12.41
C PRO A 278 28.39 16.21 -10.88
N LEU A 279 27.19 16.18 -10.33
CA LEU A 279 26.96 16.00 -8.90
C LEU A 279 26.38 14.61 -8.67
N TYR A 280 26.62 14.06 -7.48
CA TYR A 280 26.07 12.76 -7.09
C TYR A 280 25.32 12.87 -5.78
N PHE A 281 24.02 12.54 -5.81
CA PHE A 281 23.14 12.55 -4.66
C PHE A 281 22.97 11.14 -4.09
N VAL A 282 23.28 10.97 -2.81
CA VAL A 282 23.12 9.70 -2.09
C VAL A 282 22.89 9.94 -0.61
N HIS A 283 21.90 9.23 -0.05
CA HIS A 283 21.58 9.25 1.38
C HIS A 283 21.38 10.66 1.97
N GLY A 284 20.72 11.56 1.23
CA GLY A 284 20.41 12.91 1.70
C GLY A 284 21.58 13.89 1.62
N ARG A 285 22.69 13.51 0.97
CA ARG A 285 23.87 14.35 0.75
C ARG A 285 24.24 14.42 -0.72
N LEU A 286 24.76 15.57 -1.09
CA LEU A 286 25.25 15.87 -2.43
C LEU A 286 26.79 15.88 -2.46
N TYR A 287 27.37 15.34 -3.52
CA TYR A 287 28.82 15.24 -3.71
C TYR A 287 29.22 15.78 -5.08
N CYS A 288 30.36 16.48 -5.16
CA CYS A 288 31.00 16.88 -6.40
C CYS A 288 31.73 15.68 -7.03
N VAL A 289 31.41 15.38 -8.29
CA VAL A 289 32.10 14.32 -9.02
C VAL A 289 33.33 14.91 -9.74
N PRO A 290 34.51 14.29 -9.59
CA PRO A 290 35.71 14.71 -10.31
C PRO A 290 35.54 14.58 -11.82
N SER A 291 36.11 15.51 -12.60
CA SER A 291 35.90 15.52 -14.04
C SER A 291 36.41 14.28 -14.78
N SER A 292 37.45 13.63 -14.25
CA SER A 292 37.94 12.34 -14.77
C SER A 292 36.92 11.22 -14.68
N GLU A 293 35.95 11.33 -13.77
CA GLU A 293 34.92 10.32 -13.51
C GLU A 293 33.53 10.74 -14.06
N SER A 294 33.45 11.83 -14.81
CA SER A 294 32.19 12.44 -15.28
C SER A 294 31.30 11.50 -16.12
N GLU A 295 31.88 10.49 -16.77
CA GLU A 295 31.15 9.52 -17.59
C GLU A 295 30.48 8.39 -16.79
N TYR A 296 30.81 8.23 -15.50
CA TYR A 296 30.21 7.22 -14.65
C TYR A 296 28.88 7.70 -14.07
N ALA A 297 27.90 6.78 -13.99
CA ALA A 297 26.60 7.07 -13.41
C ALA A 297 26.57 6.85 -11.90
N LEU A 298 27.26 5.81 -11.42
CA LEU A 298 27.17 5.34 -10.05
C LEU A 298 28.52 5.39 -9.34
N PHE A 299 28.47 5.77 -8.06
CA PHE A 299 29.62 5.94 -7.20
C PHE A 299 29.43 5.21 -5.88
N ARG A 300 30.54 4.66 -5.35
CA ARG A 300 30.61 4.23 -3.95
C ARG A 300 30.93 5.43 -3.08
N VAL A 301 30.38 5.48 -1.87
CA VAL A 301 30.70 6.51 -0.86
C VAL A 301 31.29 5.83 0.36
N ASP A 302 32.26 6.48 1.01
CA ASP A 302 32.84 5.99 2.26
C ASP A 302 31.73 5.68 3.30
N PRO A 303 31.62 4.44 3.80
CA PRO A 303 30.63 4.05 4.81
C PRO A 303 30.64 4.93 6.06
N LYS A 304 31.79 5.51 6.43
CA LYS A 304 31.90 6.41 7.60
C LYS A 304 31.14 7.72 7.42
N LEU A 305 30.87 8.11 6.17
CA LEU A 305 30.11 9.32 5.81
C LEU A 305 28.63 9.04 5.58
N ALA A 306 28.25 7.76 5.50
CA ALA A 306 26.94 7.31 5.04
C ALA A 306 25.79 7.52 6.04
N SER A 307 26.03 8.05 7.26
CA SER A 307 24.94 8.41 8.18
C SER A 307 25.41 9.23 9.40
N ASN A 308 25.15 10.53 9.43
CA ASN A 308 25.05 11.28 10.70
C ASN A 308 23.66 11.07 11.32
N GLY A 309 23.34 9.83 11.73
CA GLY A 309 22.21 9.53 12.62
C GLY A 309 20.78 9.52 12.05
N ARG A 310 20.51 10.01 10.83
CA ARG A 310 19.21 9.78 10.16
C ARG A 310 19.31 8.63 9.13
N PRO A 311 18.46 7.59 9.21
CA PRO A 311 18.37 6.59 8.15
C PRO A 311 17.90 7.28 6.85
N PRO A 312 18.54 7.01 5.69
CA PRO A 312 18.16 7.66 4.43
C PRO A 312 16.75 7.26 4.06
N GLU A 313 15.85 8.18 3.73
CA GLU A 313 14.46 7.84 3.36
C GLU A 313 14.37 6.87 2.16
N HIS A 314 15.39 6.86 1.29
CA HIS A 314 15.48 6.02 0.08
C HIS A 314 16.84 5.26 0.01
N PRO A 315 17.03 4.17 0.76
CA PRO A 315 18.31 3.48 1.04
C PRO A 315 18.87 2.68 -0.13
N ARG A 316 18.11 2.53 -1.23
CA ARG A 316 18.51 1.90 -2.49
C ARG A 316 18.37 2.88 -3.64
N GLY A 317 18.09 4.16 -3.39
CA GLY A 317 17.89 5.19 -4.42
C GLY A 317 17.02 4.74 -5.60
N GLY A 318 17.19 5.40 -6.74
CA GLY A 318 16.49 5.10 -7.99
C GLY A 318 16.28 6.34 -8.85
N HIS A 319 15.77 6.12 -10.06
CA HIS A 319 15.57 7.17 -11.06
C HIS A 319 14.48 8.19 -10.68
N ASN A 320 13.70 8.00 -9.62
CA ASN A 320 12.61 8.90 -9.25
C ASN A 320 12.85 9.58 -7.89
N TYR A 321 14.08 9.53 -7.36
CA TYR A 321 14.41 9.95 -6.00
C TYR A 321 15.62 10.89 -5.97
N TYR A 322 15.37 12.18 -6.15
CA TYR A 322 16.37 13.24 -6.04
C TYR A 322 16.03 14.15 -4.86
N ASN A 323 17.04 14.72 -4.22
CA ASN A 323 16.89 15.70 -3.15
C ASN A 323 15.98 15.27 -1.97
N GLY A 324 15.86 13.96 -1.73
CA GLY A 324 15.04 13.43 -0.64
C GLY A 324 13.53 13.50 -0.89
N ARG A 325 13.10 13.52 -2.16
CA ARG A 325 11.69 13.54 -2.54
C ARG A 325 11.29 12.26 -3.27
N ASP A 326 10.04 11.87 -3.06
CA ASP A 326 9.40 10.71 -3.68
C ASP A 326 8.47 11.17 -4.80
N GLN A 327 8.98 11.14 -6.03
CA GLN A 327 8.24 11.58 -7.21
C GLN A 327 7.02 10.68 -7.49
N GLU A 328 7.03 9.41 -7.09
CA GLU A 328 5.90 8.52 -7.29
C GLU A 328 4.76 8.81 -6.32
N ARG A 329 5.07 9.16 -5.07
CA ARG A 329 4.10 9.70 -4.11
C ARG A 329 3.48 10.98 -4.63
N PHE A 330 4.28 11.89 -5.18
CA PHE A 330 3.77 13.10 -5.83
C PHE A 330 2.78 12.75 -6.96
N ILE A 331 3.18 11.93 -7.94
CA ILE A 331 2.34 11.53 -9.08
C ILE A 331 1.03 10.88 -8.61
N ARG A 332 1.07 9.97 -7.62
CA ARG A 332 -0.12 9.31 -7.08
C ARG A 332 -1.11 10.32 -6.47
N ARG A 333 -0.61 11.27 -5.69
CA ARG A 333 -1.41 12.32 -5.05
C ARG A 333 -2.01 13.28 -6.09
N MET A 334 -1.24 13.66 -7.11
CA MET A 334 -1.72 14.50 -8.21
C MET A 334 -2.77 13.80 -9.06
N ASN A 335 -2.61 12.51 -9.36
CA ASN A 335 -3.62 11.73 -10.09
C ASN A 335 -4.94 11.64 -9.34
N TRP A 336 -4.90 11.43 -8.03
CA TRP A 336 -6.11 11.46 -7.21
C TRP A 336 -6.79 12.82 -7.28
N LEU A 337 -6.01 13.91 -7.14
CA LEU A 337 -6.54 15.26 -7.19
C LEU A 337 -7.18 15.55 -8.56
N ASN A 338 -6.53 15.14 -9.65
CA ASN A 338 -7.07 15.28 -10.99
C ASN A 338 -8.41 14.53 -11.17
N ASP A 339 -8.52 13.28 -10.68
CA ASP A 339 -9.79 12.53 -10.69
C ASP A 339 -10.89 13.23 -9.88
N ALA A 340 -10.55 13.78 -8.71
CA ALA A 340 -11.51 14.52 -7.89
C ALA A 340 -12.00 15.81 -8.59
N LEU A 341 -11.08 16.55 -9.23
CA LEU A 341 -11.40 17.76 -10.01
C LEU A 341 -12.23 17.42 -11.27
N GLY A 342 -11.91 16.33 -11.96
CA GLY A 342 -12.67 15.84 -13.11
C GLY A 342 -14.13 15.49 -12.78
N ARG A 343 -14.39 15.05 -11.55
CA ARG A 343 -15.74 14.80 -11.00
C ARG A 343 -16.46 16.06 -10.52
N LYS A 344 -15.84 17.25 -10.67
CA LYS A 344 -16.35 18.56 -10.22
C LYS A 344 -16.68 18.59 -8.72
N GLU A 345 -15.88 17.91 -7.91
CA GLU A 345 -16.14 17.85 -6.47
C GLU A 345 -15.78 19.16 -5.76
N THR A 346 -16.77 19.75 -5.07
CA THR A 346 -16.62 21.03 -4.37
C THR A 346 -15.90 20.90 -3.02
N ASN A 347 -15.94 19.74 -2.38
CA ASN A 347 -15.24 19.45 -1.11
C ASN A 347 -14.10 18.42 -1.31
N TRP A 348 -13.32 18.59 -2.39
CA TRP A 348 -12.20 17.70 -2.68
C TRP A 348 -11.17 17.67 -1.56
N GLN A 349 -10.96 18.77 -0.81
CA GLN A 349 -10.02 18.84 0.31
C GLN A 349 -10.44 17.91 1.47
N GLY A 350 -11.72 17.92 1.85
CA GLY A 350 -12.24 17.03 2.88
C GLY A 350 -12.18 15.56 2.46
N ARG A 351 -12.44 15.27 1.19
CA ARG A 351 -12.30 13.91 0.63
C ARG A 351 -10.83 13.49 0.51
N TYR A 352 -9.93 14.41 0.16
CA TYR A 352 -8.49 14.16 0.09
C TYR A 352 -7.95 13.72 1.45
N ARG A 353 -8.37 14.41 2.53
CA ARG A 353 -8.03 13.99 3.91
C ARG A 353 -8.56 12.60 4.26
N LYS A 354 -9.68 12.18 3.69
CA LYS A 354 -10.21 10.81 3.80
C LYS A 354 -9.52 9.83 2.85
N PHE A 355 -8.87 10.29 1.79
CA PHE A 355 -8.07 9.47 0.89
C PHE A 355 -6.68 9.18 1.46
N LEU A 356 -6.14 10.07 2.29
CA LEU A 356 -4.88 9.82 2.98
C LEU A 356 -4.94 8.47 3.72
N ASP A 357 -3.94 7.64 3.42
CA ASP A 357 -3.73 6.39 4.13
C ASP A 357 -3.47 6.68 5.61
N VAL A 358 -4.05 5.86 6.48
CA VAL A 358 -3.86 5.96 7.94
C VAL A 358 -2.57 5.32 8.42
N TRP A 359 -1.73 4.87 7.49
CA TRP A 359 -0.56 4.07 7.75
C TRP A 359 0.53 4.43 6.72
N ASN A 360 1.77 4.50 7.20
CA ASN A 360 2.96 4.61 6.34
C ASN A 360 3.59 3.23 6.08
N HIS A 361 3.37 2.29 6.99
CA HIS A 361 3.81 0.91 6.89
C HIS A 361 2.82 -0.05 7.57
N ILE A 362 2.67 -1.25 7.02
CA ILE A 362 1.88 -2.33 7.61
C ILE A 362 2.65 -3.66 7.51
N SER A 363 2.80 -4.34 8.65
CA SER A 363 3.34 -5.70 8.73
C SER A 363 2.23 -6.65 9.16
N ILE A 364 2.15 -7.80 8.51
CA ILE A 364 1.13 -8.82 8.78
C ILE A 364 1.73 -9.95 9.60
N ALA A 365 1.17 -10.23 10.77
CA ALA A 365 1.47 -11.42 11.55
C ALA A 365 0.30 -12.40 11.46
N THR A 366 0.53 -13.62 10.98
CA THR A 366 -0.53 -14.61 10.78
C THR A 366 -0.08 -16.03 11.10
N ASN A 367 -1.04 -16.96 11.19
CA ASN A 367 -0.76 -18.38 11.40
C ASN A 367 0.05 -18.97 10.22
N PRO A 368 0.88 -19.99 10.48
CA PRO A 368 1.55 -20.74 9.42
C PRO A 368 0.53 -21.54 8.60
N ASP A 369 0.96 -22.04 7.44
CA ASP A 369 0.10 -22.82 6.55
C ASP A 369 -0.45 -24.06 7.26
N GLU A 370 -1.76 -24.29 7.13
CA GLU A 370 -2.46 -25.40 7.78
C GLU A 370 -2.79 -26.49 6.77
N LYS A 371 -2.81 -27.75 7.22
CA LYS A 371 -3.28 -28.86 6.38
C LYS A 371 -4.79 -28.72 6.17
N ILE A 372 -5.22 -28.65 4.91
CA ILE A 372 -6.62 -28.90 4.58
C ILE A 372 -6.86 -30.40 4.74
N GLN A 373 -7.95 -30.81 5.42
CA GLN A 373 -8.48 -32.18 5.60
C GLN A 373 -7.65 -33.37 5.06
N ARG A 374 -7.35 -34.36 5.92
CA ARG A 374 -6.82 -35.72 5.59
C ARG A 374 -5.96 -35.79 4.30
N GLY A 375 -5.05 -34.83 4.11
CA GLY A 375 -4.23 -34.68 2.92
C GLY A 375 -2.90 -33.99 3.24
N THR A 376 -1.94 -34.12 2.33
CA THR A 376 -0.56 -33.60 2.44
C THR A 376 -0.41 -32.14 1.99
N VAL A 377 -1.47 -31.53 1.45
CA VAL A 377 -1.42 -30.16 0.92
C VAL A 377 -1.62 -29.14 2.05
N LEU A 378 -0.59 -28.33 2.29
CA LEU A 378 -0.64 -27.17 3.16
C LEU A 378 -1.28 -26.00 2.39
N ALA A 379 -2.29 -25.35 2.97
CA ALA A 379 -2.87 -24.15 2.38
C ALA A 379 -2.49 -22.91 3.19
N PRO A 380 -2.04 -21.84 2.52
CA PRO A 380 -1.73 -20.58 3.17
C PRO A 380 -2.98 -19.93 3.76
N SER A 381 -2.80 -19.18 4.85
CA SER A 381 -3.92 -18.46 5.45
C SER A 381 -4.47 -17.40 4.47
N PRO A 382 -5.79 -17.15 4.44
CA PRO A 382 -6.37 -16.13 3.53
C PRO A 382 -5.73 -14.75 3.70
N LEU A 383 -5.37 -14.38 4.94
CA LEU A 383 -4.68 -13.13 5.23
C LEU A 383 -3.26 -13.09 4.63
N ARG A 384 -2.54 -14.23 4.62
CA ARG A 384 -1.23 -14.33 3.95
C ARG A 384 -1.38 -14.14 2.44
N VAL A 385 -2.33 -14.84 1.81
CA VAL A 385 -2.56 -14.75 0.36
C VAL A 385 -2.88 -13.30 -0.04
N LEU A 386 -3.77 -12.65 0.71
CA LEU A 386 -4.10 -11.24 0.48
C LEU A 386 -2.87 -10.34 0.68
N ALA A 387 -2.16 -10.50 1.78
CA ALA A 387 -0.97 -9.70 2.08
C ALA A 387 0.11 -9.84 1.00
N GLU A 388 0.39 -11.07 0.55
CA GLU A 388 1.34 -11.35 -0.55
C GLU A 388 0.86 -10.72 -1.87
N SER A 389 -0.44 -10.75 -2.18
CA SER A 389 -0.99 -10.10 -3.39
C SER A 389 -0.91 -8.56 -3.36
N LEU A 390 -0.76 -7.98 -2.17
CA LEU A 390 -0.59 -6.55 -1.94
C LEU A 390 0.88 -6.18 -1.64
N ASP A 391 1.81 -7.13 -1.81
CA ASP A 391 3.24 -7.00 -1.53
C ASP A 391 3.56 -6.54 -0.09
N LEU A 392 2.73 -6.94 0.88
CA LEU A 392 2.91 -6.62 2.29
C LEU A 392 3.84 -7.62 2.99
N PRO A 393 4.72 -7.19 3.91
CA PRO A 393 5.53 -8.08 4.72
C PRO A 393 4.67 -9.04 5.56
N VAL A 394 4.88 -10.34 5.38
CA VAL A 394 4.21 -11.39 6.16
C VAL A 394 5.19 -12.07 7.10
N HIS A 395 4.79 -12.19 8.37
CA HIS A 395 5.50 -12.87 9.43
C HIS A 395 4.64 -14.01 9.97
N LEU A 396 5.14 -15.23 9.84
CA LEU A 396 4.45 -16.39 10.38
C LEU A 396 4.73 -16.51 11.88
N ILE A 397 3.67 -16.61 12.67
CA ILE A 397 3.80 -16.89 14.10
C ILE A 397 4.08 -18.39 14.31
N PRO A 398 4.80 -18.79 15.38
CA PRO A 398 5.07 -20.19 15.67
C PRO A 398 3.81 -21.04 15.72
N GLN A 399 3.83 -22.27 15.22
CA GLN A 399 2.62 -23.11 15.22
C GLN A 399 2.19 -23.50 16.65
N LYS A 400 3.14 -23.87 17.51
CA LYS A 400 2.86 -24.31 18.88
C LYS A 400 2.66 -23.12 19.81
N LYS A 401 1.69 -23.25 20.73
CA LYS A 401 1.40 -22.23 21.77
C LYS A 401 2.60 -21.95 22.67
N VAL A 402 3.41 -22.98 22.97
CA VAL A 402 4.61 -22.83 23.81
C VAL A 402 5.60 -21.90 23.12
N ASP A 403 5.94 -22.18 21.86
CA ASP A 403 6.86 -21.38 21.06
C ASP A 403 6.35 -19.94 20.86
N PHE A 404 5.03 -19.76 20.69
CA PHE A 404 4.42 -18.45 20.54
C PHE A 404 4.62 -17.53 21.77
N LYS A 405 4.70 -18.09 22.99
CA LYS A 405 4.99 -17.29 24.20
C LYS A 405 6.38 -16.64 24.16
N HIS A 406 7.31 -17.24 23.42
CA HIS A 406 8.68 -16.76 23.24
C HIS A 406 8.90 -16.09 21.87
N TRP A 407 7.83 -15.93 21.08
CA TRP A 407 7.91 -15.30 19.77
C TRP A 407 8.35 -13.85 19.89
N LYS A 408 9.26 -13.45 19.00
CA LYS A 408 9.68 -12.06 18.85
C LYS A 408 8.92 -11.45 17.68
N ALA A 409 8.07 -10.46 17.97
CA ALA A 409 7.32 -9.76 16.93
C ALA A 409 8.30 -9.08 15.97
N GLN A 410 8.19 -9.41 14.68
CA GLN A 410 8.86 -8.67 13.61
C GLN A 410 8.00 -7.45 13.22
N PRO A 411 8.61 -6.31 12.83
CA PRO A 411 10.04 -6.06 12.62
C PRO A 411 10.84 -5.72 13.90
N PHE A 412 10.25 -5.91 15.08
CA PHE A 412 10.79 -5.42 16.36
C PHE A 412 11.73 -6.41 17.08
N SER A 413 12.20 -7.48 16.43
CA SER A 413 12.98 -8.54 17.09
C SER A 413 14.37 -8.11 17.54
N ASP A 414 14.92 -7.09 16.87
CA ASP A 414 16.32 -6.65 16.97
C ASP A 414 16.43 -5.22 17.52
N LEU A 415 15.35 -4.69 18.10
CA LEU A 415 15.41 -3.42 18.81
C LEU A 415 16.38 -3.61 19.98
N SER A 416 17.47 -2.86 19.99
CA SER A 416 18.50 -2.82 21.04
C SER A 416 17.95 -2.23 22.36
N GLY A 417 16.84 -2.77 22.86
CA GLY A 417 16.10 -2.30 24.03
C GLY A 417 15.26 -1.04 23.82
N ARG A 418 15.14 -0.48 22.61
CA ARG A 418 14.31 0.71 22.35
C ARG A 418 12.87 0.30 22.02
N PRO A 419 11.83 0.91 22.62
CA PRO A 419 10.46 0.66 22.19
C PRO A 419 10.24 1.16 20.75
N PRO A 420 9.28 0.59 19.99
CA PRO A 420 8.85 1.18 18.74
C PRO A 420 8.42 2.64 18.93
N PRO A 421 8.48 3.47 17.88
CA PRO A 421 7.99 4.84 17.93
C PRO A 421 6.55 4.90 18.47
N LEU A 422 6.23 5.95 19.23
CA LEU A 422 4.93 6.14 19.89
C LEU A 422 3.72 6.17 18.93
N GLU A 423 3.98 6.33 17.63
CA GLU A 423 2.98 6.38 16.57
C GLU A 423 2.62 4.98 16.03
N HIS A 424 3.41 3.95 16.36
CA HIS A 424 3.13 2.59 15.90
C HIS A 424 1.95 1.99 16.66
N VAL A 425 1.07 1.28 15.95
CA VAL A 425 -0.11 0.60 16.49
C VAL A 425 0.01 -0.90 16.24
N ILE A 426 -0.35 -1.72 17.23
CA ILE A 426 -0.63 -3.14 17.03
C ILE A 426 -2.15 -3.35 16.96
N VAL A 427 -2.61 -4.02 15.91
CA VAL A 427 -4.03 -4.30 15.68
C VAL A 427 -4.27 -5.81 15.67
N THR A 428 -5.28 -6.28 16.38
CA THR A 428 -5.81 -7.64 16.25
C THR A 428 -7.23 -7.64 15.71
N ALA A 429 -7.53 -8.59 14.84
CA ALA A 429 -8.88 -8.90 14.39
C ALA A 429 -8.99 -10.42 14.26
N SER A 430 -9.87 -11.04 15.05
CA SER A 430 -10.02 -12.52 15.12
C SER A 430 -8.67 -13.26 15.29
N PHE A 431 -7.74 -12.68 16.06
CA PHE A 431 -6.43 -13.26 16.31
C PHE A 431 -6.55 -14.29 17.43
N GLY A 432 -6.66 -15.57 17.07
CA GLY A 432 -7.01 -16.69 17.98
C GLY A 432 -5.99 -17.04 19.07
N ARG A 433 -5.12 -16.11 19.48
CA ARG A 433 -4.08 -16.31 20.49
C ARG A 433 -3.95 -15.08 21.39
N ILE A 434 -3.69 -15.31 22.67
CA ILE A 434 -3.38 -14.24 23.61
C ILE A 434 -2.00 -13.67 23.28
N ILE A 435 -1.93 -12.38 22.99
CA ILE A 435 -0.67 -11.69 22.70
C ILE A 435 0.25 -11.75 23.94
N PRO A 436 1.49 -12.25 23.80
CA PRO A 436 2.46 -12.26 24.90
C PRO A 436 2.69 -10.86 25.47
N LEU A 437 2.79 -10.75 26.79
CA LEU A 437 3.01 -9.48 27.49
C LEU A 437 4.26 -8.73 26.99
N LYS A 438 5.31 -9.47 26.64
CA LYS A 438 6.54 -8.90 26.06
C LYS A 438 6.30 -8.14 24.76
N ILE A 439 5.33 -8.59 23.95
CA ILE A 439 4.95 -7.92 22.70
C ILE A 439 4.02 -6.75 22.99
N LEU A 440 3.00 -6.94 23.85
CA LEU A 440 2.10 -5.84 24.23
C LEU A 440 2.88 -4.65 24.80
N ASN A 441 3.88 -4.91 25.66
CA ASN A 441 4.71 -3.88 26.28
C ASN A 441 5.59 -3.08 25.32
N LEU A 442 5.71 -3.49 24.05
CA LEU A 442 6.36 -2.66 23.03
C LEU A 442 5.52 -1.43 22.71
N PHE A 443 4.20 -1.50 22.84
CA PHE A 443 3.28 -0.43 22.46
C PHE A 443 2.69 0.23 23.70
N SER A 444 2.41 1.53 23.65
CA SER A 444 1.59 2.18 24.69
C SER A 444 0.17 1.59 24.67
N GLN A 445 -0.56 1.68 25.79
CA GLN A 445 -1.87 1.03 25.90
C GLN A 445 -2.87 1.52 24.85
N ASP A 446 -2.86 2.83 24.56
CA ASP A 446 -3.66 3.49 23.52
C ASP A 446 -3.16 3.24 22.09
N ARG A 447 -2.23 2.31 21.90
CA ARG A 447 -1.71 1.86 20.60
C ARG A 447 -1.87 0.35 20.41
N ARG A 448 -2.68 -0.29 21.25
CA ARG A 448 -2.99 -1.72 21.18
C ARG A 448 -4.47 -1.87 20.90
N LEU A 449 -4.86 -2.06 19.65
CA LEU A 449 -6.27 -2.09 19.25
C LEU A 449 -6.75 -3.51 18.94
N ASN A 450 -7.96 -3.84 19.36
CA ASN A 450 -8.67 -5.05 18.94
C ASN A 450 -9.99 -4.68 18.25
N VAL A 451 -10.28 -5.34 17.14
CA VAL A 451 -11.56 -5.28 16.43
C VAL A 451 -12.43 -6.42 16.96
N HIS A 452 -13.39 -6.09 17.82
CA HIS A 452 -14.24 -7.08 18.50
C HIS A 452 -15.65 -7.09 17.89
N PRO A 453 -16.14 -8.22 17.33
CA PRO A 453 -17.40 -8.26 16.59
C PRO A 453 -18.61 -8.53 17.51
N SER A 454 -18.80 -7.69 18.51
CA SER A 454 -20.04 -7.60 19.30
C SER A 454 -20.25 -6.19 19.85
N LEU A 455 -21.44 -5.94 20.42
CA LEU A 455 -21.73 -4.73 21.20
C LEU A 455 -21.27 -4.89 22.65
N LEU A 456 -19.98 -4.64 22.90
CA LEU A 456 -19.41 -4.72 24.24
C LEU A 456 -20.15 -3.83 25.25
N PRO A 457 -20.34 -4.31 26.51
CA PRO A 457 -19.69 -5.46 27.13
C PRO A 457 -20.32 -6.84 26.81
N GLN A 458 -21.37 -6.92 25.99
CA GLN A 458 -21.94 -8.22 25.58
C GLN A 458 -20.93 -9.03 24.78
N TYR A 459 -20.90 -10.33 25.03
CA TYR A 459 -20.10 -11.31 24.27
C TYR A 459 -18.60 -11.05 24.28
N ARG A 460 -18.03 -10.67 25.42
CA ARG A 460 -16.57 -10.79 25.64
C ARG A 460 -16.14 -12.25 25.44
N GLY A 461 -15.05 -12.48 24.72
CA GLY A 461 -14.51 -13.82 24.48
C GLY A 461 -14.36 -14.22 23.00
N ALA A 462 -14.21 -15.52 22.78
CA ALA A 462 -13.65 -16.07 21.56
C ALA A 462 -14.67 -16.31 20.42
N ALA A 463 -15.96 -16.40 20.71
CA ALA A 463 -16.98 -16.77 19.72
C ALA A 463 -18.22 -15.84 19.67
N PRO A 464 -18.06 -14.50 19.71
CA PRO A 464 -19.19 -13.56 19.80
C PRO A 464 -20.21 -13.70 18.66
N ILE A 465 -19.76 -13.94 17.43
CA ILE A 465 -20.63 -14.06 16.25
C ILE A 465 -21.52 -15.31 16.38
N GLN A 466 -20.94 -16.43 16.79
CA GLN A 466 -21.69 -17.68 16.99
C GLN A 466 -22.73 -17.50 18.10
N HIS A 467 -22.35 -16.91 19.23
CA HIS A 467 -23.27 -16.71 20.36
C HIS A 467 -24.38 -15.70 20.06
N THR A 468 -24.11 -14.68 19.24
CA THR A 468 -25.15 -13.77 18.70
C THR A 468 -26.25 -14.57 17.98
N ILE A 469 -25.86 -15.50 17.10
CA ILE A 469 -26.81 -16.33 16.33
C ILE A 469 -27.49 -17.37 17.24
N LEU A 470 -26.74 -18.01 18.15
CA LEU A 470 -27.27 -19.01 19.07
C LEU A 470 -28.37 -18.43 19.98
N ASN A 471 -28.19 -17.20 20.43
CA ASN A 471 -29.12 -16.49 21.31
C ASN A 471 -30.23 -15.73 20.58
N ASP A 472 -30.32 -15.85 19.25
CA ASP A 472 -31.34 -15.20 18.40
C ASP A 472 -31.38 -13.67 18.54
N ASP A 473 -30.23 -13.03 18.79
CA ASP A 473 -30.20 -11.58 18.92
C ASP A 473 -30.50 -10.91 17.58
N ARG A 474 -31.32 -9.85 17.61
CA ARG A 474 -31.72 -9.09 16.41
C ARG A 474 -30.75 -7.97 16.05
N GLU A 475 -29.81 -7.68 16.93
CA GLU A 475 -28.78 -6.67 16.73
C GLU A 475 -27.45 -7.17 17.30
N THR A 476 -26.37 -6.80 16.62
CA THR A 476 -24.99 -6.96 17.08
C THR A 476 -24.18 -5.76 16.60
N GLY A 477 -22.85 -5.85 16.57
CA GLY A 477 -22.03 -4.76 16.07
C GLY A 477 -20.54 -5.06 16.12
N VAL A 478 -19.76 -4.00 15.95
CA VAL A 478 -18.31 -4.04 16.08
C VAL A 478 -17.86 -2.93 17.01
N CYS A 479 -16.95 -3.27 17.93
CA CYS A 479 -16.25 -2.32 18.78
C CYS A 479 -14.75 -2.31 18.43
N ILE A 480 -14.16 -1.11 18.39
CA ILE A 480 -12.70 -0.95 18.41
C ILE A 480 -12.31 -0.66 19.85
N ILE A 481 -11.49 -1.52 20.45
CA ILE A 481 -11.14 -1.44 21.87
C ILE A 481 -9.64 -1.45 22.10
N ASP A 482 -9.21 -0.98 23.27
CA ASP A 482 -7.87 -1.28 23.76
C ASP A 482 -7.71 -2.77 24.07
N MET A 483 -6.54 -3.32 23.75
CA MET A 483 -6.11 -4.60 24.30
C MET A 483 -5.45 -4.39 25.66
N LEU A 484 -6.03 -5.02 26.68
CA LEU A 484 -5.48 -5.07 28.03
C LEU A 484 -4.53 -6.25 28.22
N LYS A 485 -3.78 -6.24 29.33
CA LYS A 485 -3.08 -7.45 29.76
C LYS A 485 -4.13 -8.48 30.19
N ARG A 486 -3.84 -9.77 29.99
CA ARG A 486 -4.75 -10.84 30.39
C ARG A 486 -5.23 -10.74 31.85
N SER A 487 -4.35 -10.31 32.76
CA SER A 487 -4.67 -10.13 34.19
C SER A 487 -5.66 -8.99 34.47
N GLU A 488 -5.80 -8.04 33.53
CA GLU A 488 -6.68 -6.89 33.61
C GLU A 488 -8.02 -7.15 32.89
N GLY A 489 -8.11 -8.23 32.10
CA GLY A 489 -9.33 -8.67 31.43
C GLY A 489 -9.10 -9.03 29.95
N ILE A 490 -10.02 -9.83 29.39
CA ILE A 490 -10.08 -10.15 27.96
C ILE A 490 -11.26 -9.39 27.37
N ASP A 491 -11.05 -8.69 26.26
CA ASP A 491 -12.05 -7.85 25.58
C ASP A 491 -12.74 -6.81 26.48
N ALA A 492 -12.07 -6.40 27.56
CA ALA A 492 -12.60 -5.50 28.58
C ALA A 492 -12.01 -4.07 28.50
N GLY A 493 -11.15 -3.80 27.51
CA GLY A 493 -10.51 -2.49 27.35
C GLY A 493 -11.49 -1.38 26.96
N PRO A 494 -11.15 -0.10 27.21
CA PRO A 494 -11.93 1.04 26.76
C PRO A 494 -12.26 0.98 25.26
N ILE A 495 -13.44 1.47 24.91
CA ILE A 495 -13.98 1.49 23.55
C ILE A 495 -13.66 2.82 22.89
N TRP A 496 -13.02 2.78 21.73
CA TRP A 496 -12.78 3.93 20.86
C TRP A 496 -14.00 4.28 20.01
N ALA A 497 -14.64 3.26 19.42
CA ALA A 497 -15.81 3.45 18.59
C ALA A 497 -16.66 2.18 18.54
N ILE A 498 -17.96 2.35 18.27
CA ILE A 498 -18.95 1.29 18.14
C ILE A 498 -19.71 1.51 16.83
N ASN A 499 -19.95 0.44 16.07
CA ASN A 499 -20.93 0.43 14.99
C ASN A 499 -21.95 -0.68 15.21
N ARG A 500 -23.25 -0.33 15.18
CA ARG A 500 -24.37 -1.28 15.33
C ARG A 500 -24.74 -1.89 13.98
N VAL A 501 -25.10 -3.17 13.99
CA VAL A 501 -25.42 -3.96 12.80
C VAL A 501 -26.62 -4.86 13.10
N ALA A 502 -27.70 -4.72 12.33
CA ALA A 502 -28.84 -5.62 12.42
C ALA A 502 -28.46 -7.07 12.08
N VAL A 503 -29.08 -8.04 12.73
CA VAL A 503 -28.89 -9.46 12.45
C VAL A 503 -30.08 -9.97 11.65
N PRO A 504 -29.90 -10.37 10.37
CA PRO A 504 -30.96 -10.98 9.58
C PRO A 504 -31.50 -12.26 10.23
N ASP A 505 -32.80 -12.51 10.09
CA ASP A 505 -33.48 -13.67 10.68
C ASP A 505 -32.91 -15.01 10.21
N ASP A 506 -32.39 -15.07 8.98
CA ASP A 506 -31.75 -16.21 8.33
C ASP A 506 -30.22 -16.20 8.43
N ALA A 507 -29.64 -15.26 9.19
CA ALA A 507 -28.19 -15.10 9.31
C ALA A 507 -27.49 -16.42 9.63
N THR A 508 -26.48 -16.73 8.84
CA THR A 508 -25.50 -17.80 9.08
C THR A 508 -24.19 -17.17 9.55
N PHE A 509 -23.35 -17.94 10.24
CA PHE A 509 -22.04 -17.43 10.68
C PHE A 509 -21.23 -16.81 9.53
N PRO A 510 -21.06 -17.44 8.35
CA PRO A 510 -20.31 -16.83 7.25
C PRO A 510 -20.89 -15.48 6.81
N SER A 511 -22.22 -15.41 6.63
CA SER A 511 -22.89 -14.17 6.20
C SER A 511 -22.75 -13.03 7.21
N LEU A 512 -22.91 -13.32 8.51
CA LEU A 512 -22.79 -12.32 9.56
C LEU A 512 -21.33 -11.91 9.79
N ARG A 513 -20.39 -12.86 9.72
CA ARG A 513 -18.95 -12.60 9.77
C ARG A 513 -18.53 -11.61 8.68
N ASP A 514 -18.94 -11.83 7.44
CA ASP A 514 -18.52 -10.99 6.32
C ASP A 514 -19.10 -9.57 6.45
N ARG A 515 -20.36 -9.47 6.90
CA ARG A 515 -20.98 -8.17 7.22
C ARG A 515 -20.23 -7.42 8.31
N LEU A 516 -19.86 -8.10 9.39
CA LEU A 516 -19.12 -7.52 10.51
C LEU A 516 -17.67 -7.20 10.15
N ALA A 517 -17.03 -7.98 9.29
CA ALA A 517 -15.67 -7.73 8.82
C ALA A 517 -15.57 -6.40 8.05
N VAL A 518 -16.52 -6.14 7.13
CA VAL A 518 -16.59 -4.87 6.40
C VAL A 518 -16.81 -3.69 7.36
N SER A 519 -17.79 -3.83 8.26
CA SER A 519 -18.07 -2.82 9.29
C SER A 519 -16.85 -2.54 10.17
N GLY A 520 -16.16 -3.59 10.63
CA GLY A 520 -15.01 -3.48 11.52
C GLY A 520 -13.80 -2.83 10.86
N GLY A 521 -13.53 -3.16 9.60
CA GLY A 521 -12.47 -2.51 8.83
C GLY A 521 -12.72 -1.00 8.68
N GLN A 522 -13.93 -0.62 8.29
CA GLN A 522 -14.31 0.80 8.15
C GLN A 522 -14.23 1.57 9.48
N LEU A 523 -14.70 0.95 10.56
CA LEU A 523 -14.67 1.54 11.89
C LEU A 523 -13.23 1.72 12.39
N LEU A 524 -12.36 0.73 12.19
CA LEU A 524 -10.94 0.80 12.55
C LEU A 524 -10.24 1.95 11.83
N VAL A 525 -10.42 2.08 10.51
CA VAL A 525 -9.81 3.18 9.74
C VAL A 525 -10.28 4.54 10.26
N THR A 526 -11.54 4.66 10.65
CA THR A 526 -12.08 5.89 11.25
C THR A 526 -11.36 6.24 12.55
N VAL A 527 -11.23 5.27 13.47
CA VAL A 527 -10.48 5.44 14.73
C VAL A 527 -9.04 5.86 14.47
N LEU A 528 -8.34 5.21 13.53
CA LEU A 528 -6.96 5.56 13.20
C LEU A 528 -6.83 6.99 12.64
N ARG A 529 -7.78 7.46 11.83
CA ARG A 529 -7.82 8.87 11.37
C ARG A 529 -8.02 9.84 12.51
N ASP A 530 -8.92 9.52 13.44
CA ASP A 530 -9.18 10.37 14.60
C ASP A 530 -7.95 10.41 15.52
N MET A 531 -7.20 9.31 15.64
CA MET A 531 -5.94 9.26 16.39
C MET A 531 -4.87 10.14 15.74
N LEU A 532 -4.68 10.05 14.42
CA LEU A 532 -3.73 10.88 13.66
C LEU A 532 -4.07 12.37 13.77
N SER A 533 -5.35 12.72 13.71
CA SER A 533 -5.82 14.10 13.84
C SER A 533 -5.97 14.59 15.28
N ARG A 534 -5.58 13.78 16.28
CA ARG A 534 -5.68 14.07 17.71
C ARG A 534 -7.11 14.39 18.19
N LYS A 535 -8.11 13.80 17.55
CA LYS A 535 -9.55 13.92 17.87
C LYS A 535 -10.11 12.67 18.57
N ALA A 536 -9.39 11.55 18.53
CA ALA A 536 -9.88 10.30 19.07
C ALA A 536 -10.08 10.37 20.59
N THR A 537 -11.25 9.92 21.04
CA THR A 537 -11.59 9.71 22.44
C THR A 537 -12.00 8.26 22.66
N ARG A 538 -11.83 7.76 23.89
CA ARG A 538 -12.26 6.42 24.27
C ARG A 538 -13.01 6.44 25.58
N THR A 539 -13.93 5.49 25.76
CA THR A 539 -14.81 5.40 26.93
C THR A 539 -14.61 4.04 27.61
N ILE A 540 -14.53 4.03 28.94
CA ILE A 540 -14.47 2.79 29.71
C ILE A 540 -15.79 2.02 29.52
N GLN A 541 -15.71 0.69 29.37
CA GLN A 541 -16.90 -0.13 29.24
C GLN A 541 -17.76 -0.05 30.51
N ALA A 542 -19.08 0.05 30.35
CA ALA A 542 -20.00 -0.04 31.47
C ALA A 542 -19.93 -1.43 32.13
N GLU A 543 -20.12 -1.49 33.45
CA GLU A 543 -20.36 -2.75 34.14
C GLU A 543 -21.79 -3.21 33.86
N LEU A 544 -21.94 -4.43 33.36
CA LEU A 544 -23.22 -5.00 32.98
C LEU A 544 -23.29 -6.43 33.53
N PRO A 545 -23.90 -6.63 34.72
CA PRO A 545 -23.92 -7.92 35.39
C PRO A 545 -24.50 -9.06 34.54
N ASP A 546 -25.50 -8.75 33.72
CA ASP A 546 -26.18 -9.70 32.83
C ASP A 546 -25.52 -9.81 31.45
N ALA A 547 -24.25 -9.42 31.33
CA ALA A 547 -23.53 -9.54 30.08
C ALA A 547 -23.34 -11.01 29.70
N LYS A 548 -23.89 -11.40 28.55
CA LYS A 548 -23.76 -12.76 27.99
C LYS A 548 -22.29 -13.02 27.62
N PRO A 549 -21.64 -14.09 28.10
CA PRO A 549 -20.28 -14.42 27.69
C PRO A 549 -20.25 -15.08 26.31
N ALA A 550 -19.08 -15.08 25.66
CA ALA A 550 -18.87 -15.79 24.39
C ALA A 550 -17.72 -16.81 24.47
N PRO A 551 -17.89 -17.93 25.20
CA PRO A 551 -16.87 -18.97 25.28
C PRO A 551 -16.59 -19.63 23.91
N PRO A 552 -15.40 -20.22 23.70
CA PRO A 552 -15.10 -20.96 22.48
C PRO A 552 -16.10 -22.09 22.22
N ILE A 553 -16.47 -22.31 20.95
CA ILE A 553 -17.33 -23.43 20.56
C ILE A 553 -16.61 -24.77 20.76
N SER A 554 -17.20 -25.64 21.55
CA SER A 554 -16.71 -26.97 21.90
C SER A 554 -17.32 -28.06 21.02
N PHE A 555 -16.86 -29.30 21.18
CA PHE A 555 -17.50 -30.46 20.56
C PHE A 555 -18.92 -30.69 21.11
N ASN A 556 -19.13 -30.46 22.41
CA ASN A 556 -20.43 -30.67 23.05
C ASN A 556 -21.50 -29.73 22.50
N ASP A 557 -21.10 -28.54 22.04
CA ASP A 557 -22.01 -27.61 21.35
C ASP A 557 -22.52 -28.17 20.02
N SER A 558 -21.87 -29.17 19.41
CA SER A 558 -22.36 -29.83 18.20
C SER A 558 -23.33 -30.99 18.46
N LEU A 559 -23.45 -31.45 19.71
CA LEU A 559 -24.32 -32.57 20.06
C LEU A 559 -25.78 -32.12 20.16
N LEU A 560 -26.67 -32.91 19.56
CA LEU A 560 -28.10 -32.64 19.50
C LEU A 560 -28.86 -33.42 20.54
N ASN A 561 -29.51 -32.69 21.44
CA ASN A 561 -30.46 -33.25 22.38
C ASN A 561 -31.90 -32.90 21.99
N PHE A 562 -32.53 -33.78 21.24
CA PHE A 562 -33.91 -33.57 20.79
C PHE A 562 -34.92 -33.50 21.94
N THR A 563 -34.62 -33.98 23.15
CA THR A 563 -35.54 -33.88 24.29
C THR A 563 -35.55 -32.49 24.93
N THR A 564 -34.45 -31.74 24.82
CA THR A 564 -34.31 -30.40 25.41
C THR A 564 -34.22 -29.29 24.37
N MET A 565 -34.05 -29.63 23.09
CA MET A 565 -33.86 -28.65 22.01
C MET A 565 -35.06 -28.66 21.05
N THR A 566 -35.61 -27.48 20.78
CA THR A 566 -36.62 -27.27 19.74
C THR A 566 -36.00 -27.24 18.34
N ALA A 567 -36.81 -27.47 17.31
CA ALA A 567 -36.36 -27.43 15.91
C ALA A 567 -35.69 -26.08 15.56
N ASP A 568 -36.27 -24.96 15.99
CA ASP A 568 -35.70 -23.62 15.80
C ASP A 568 -34.33 -23.47 16.46
N SER A 569 -34.15 -23.96 17.69
CA SER A 569 -32.85 -23.88 18.37
C SER A 569 -31.79 -24.71 17.66
N ILE A 570 -32.16 -25.88 17.12
CA ILE A 570 -31.28 -26.73 16.32
C ILE A 570 -30.90 -26.06 15.00
N VAL A 571 -31.86 -25.44 14.31
CA VAL A 571 -31.58 -24.69 13.06
C VAL A 571 -30.69 -23.48 13.33
N ARG A 572 -30.94 -22.69 14.39
CA ARG A 572 -30.04 -21.61 14.82
C ARG A 572 -28.64 -22.12 15.12
N ARG A 573 -28.54 -23.22 15.87
CA ARG A 573 -27.26 -23.87 16.16
C ARG A 573 -26.56 -24.29 14.88
N HIS A 574 -27.26 -24.88 13.92
CA HIS A 574 -26.69 -25.22 12.61
C HIS A 574 -26.11 -23.98 11.94
N ARG A 575 -26.90 -22.90 11.81
CA ARG A 575 -26.46 -21.63 11.22
C ARG A 575 -25.24 -21.02 11.93
N ALA A 576 -25.12 -21.21 13.24
CA ALA A 576 -24.02 -20.68 14.04
C ALA A 576 -22.72 -21.51 13.94
N ILE A 577 -22.79 -22.85 14.01
CA ILE A 577 -21.59 -23.68 14.26
C ILE A 577 -21.23 -24.66 13.14
N SER A 578 -22.12 -24.93 12.18
CA SER A 578 -21.91 -25.97 11.16
C SER A 578 -20.67 -25.73 10.27
N HIS A 579 -20.30 -24.47 10.08
CA HIS A 579 -19.09 -24.05 9.36
C HIS A 579 -17.78 -24.58 10.00
N GLN A 580 -17.78 -24.86 11.30
CA GLN A 580 -16.66 -25.45 12.03
C GLN A 580 -16.85 -26.94 12.26
N ARG A 581 -18.07 -27.34 12.65
CA ARG A 581 -18.39 -28.72 13.05
C ARG A 581 -19.84 -29.03 12.67
N PRO A 582 -20.09 -30.10 11.88
CA PRO A 582 -21.45 -30.58 11.65
C PRO A 582 -22.14 -30.91 12.97
N LEU A 583 -23.45 -30.69 13.03
CA LEU A 583 -24.24 -31.12 14.19
C LEU A 583 -24.35 -32.65 14.18
N ALA A 584 -24.31 -33.26 15.34
CA ALA A 584 -24.25 -34.70 15.48
C ALA A 584 -25.23 -35.23 16.53
N THR A 585 -25.72 -36.44 16.29
CA THR A 585 -26.52 -37.25 17.20
C THR A 585 -26.06 -38.70 17.10
N GLN A 586 -26.65 -39.60 17.87
CA GLN A 586 -26.42 -41.04 17.79
C GLN A 586 -27.70 -41.76 17.39
N ILE A 587 -27.53 -42.88 16.68
CA ILE A 587 -28.60 -43.85 16.40
C ILE A 587 -28.41 -45.09 17.28
N SER A 588 -29.46 -45.92 17.40
CA SER A 588 -29.39 -47.23 18.05
C SER A 588 -28.16 -48.03 17.57
N GLY A 589 -27.38 -48.56 18.52
CA GLY A 589 -26.08 -49.19 18.25
C GLY A 589 -24.86 -48.28 18.47
N GLY A 590 -25.06 -47.02 18.88
CA GLY A 590 -23.99 -46.12 19.32
C GLY A 590 -23.22 -45.45 18.17
N HIS A 591 -23.70 -45.56 16.93
CA HIS A 591 -23.07 -44.94 15.77
C HIS A 591 -23.40 -43.44 15.70
N THR A 592 -22.37 -42.62 15.46
CA THR A 592 -22.56 -41.18 15.28
C THR A 592 -23.19 -40.88 13.92
N VAL A 593 -24.18 -39.99 13.89
CA VAL A 593 -24.81 -39.47 12.68
C VAL A 593 -24.74 -37.96 12.68
N GLN A 594 -24.10 -37.41 11.66
CA GLN A 594 -24.08 -35.97 11.40
C GLN A 594 -25.33 -35.59 10.59
N ILE A 595 -25.97 -34.50 10.98
CA ILE A 595 -27.10 -33.92 10.24
C ILE A 595 -26.65 -32.70 9.44
N HIS A 596 -27.18 -32.57 8.24
CA HIS A 596 -26.82 -31.50 7.30
C HIS A 596 -28.07 -30.83 6.75
N ASP A 597 -28.01 -29.51 6.63
CA ASP A 597 -29.06 -28.62 6.13
C ASP A 597 -30.44 -28.81 6.81
N PRO A 598 -30.51 -28.86 8.15
CA PRO A 598 -31.78 -28.96 8.85
C PRO A 598 -32.65 -27.72 8.65
N SER A 599 -33.97 -27.91 8.61
CA SER A 599 -34.98 -26.84 8.52
C SER A 599 -36.17 -27.12 9.44
N VAL A 600 -36.83 -26.06 9.90
CA VAL A 600 -38.05 -26.17 10.73
C VAL A 600 -39.24 -26.53 9.86
N VAL A 601 -40.09 -27.45 10.32
CA VAL A 601 -41.36 -27.78 9.65
C VAL A 601 -42.50 -27.05 10.35
N ILE A 602 -43.02 -26.01 9.70
CA ILE A 602 -44.10 -25.17 10.24
C ILE A 602 -45.43 -25.95 10.38
N ARG A 603 -45.70 -26.86 9.44
CA ARG A 603 -46.93 -27.67 9.43
C ARG A 603 -46.57 -29.15 9.31
N PRO A 604 -46.26 -29.83 10.42
CA PRO A 604 -45.85 -31.22 10.39
C PRO A 604 -47.00 -32.14 9.91
N PRO A 605 -46.72 -33.13 9.05
CA PRO A 605 -47.72 -34.11 8.64
C PRO A 605 -48.28 -34.92 9.81
N LYS A 606 -49.53 -35.39 9.75
CA LYS A 606 -50.13 -36.19 10.85
C LYS A 606 -49.35 -37.46 11.24
N PHE A 607 -48.49 -37.96 10.36
CA PHE A 607 -47.68 -39.16 10.60
C PHE A 607 -46.35 -38.89 11.31
N THR A 608 -46.01 -37.63 11.62
CA THR A 608 -44.76 -37.37 12.36
C THR A 608 -44.78 -38.00 13.75
N PRO A 609 -43.62 -38.48 14.23
CA PRO A 609 -43.50 -38.95 15.59
C PRO A 609 -43.82 -37.82 16.57
N THR A 610 -44.39 -38.18 17.72
CA THR A 610 -44.69 -37.24 18.82
C THR A 610 -43.68 -37.31 19.96
N THR A 611 -42.82 -38.34 19.97
CA THR A 611 -41.80 -38.54 20.99
C THR A 611 -40.50 -37.86 20.57
N PRO A 612 -39.95 -36.91 21.34
CA PRO A 612 -38.68 -36.27 21.01
C PRO A 612 -37.55 -37.28 20.77
N GLY A 613 -36.76 -37.05 19.73
CA GLY A 613 -35.71 -37.96 19.27
C GLY A 613 -36.21 -39.08 18.34
N HIS A 614 -37.52 -39.35 18.26
CA HIS A 614 -38.03 -40.24 17.22
C HIS A 614 -38.11 -39.53 15.88
N ALA A 615 -37.73 -40.27 14.83
CA ALA A 615 -37.72 -39.77 13.48
C ALA A 615 -38.41 -40.72 12.50
N CYS A 616 -39.05 -40.16 11.48
CA CYS A 616 -39.63 -40.92 10.37
C CYS A 616 -39.22 -40.32 9.03
N LEU A 617 -39.14 -41.15 8.00
CA LEU A 617 -38.91 -40.69 6.64
C LEU A 617 -40.19 -40.10 6.04
N SER A 618 -40.11 -38.85 5.59
CA SER A 618 -41.13 -38.24 4.73
C SER A 618 -40.84 -38.54 3.27
N LYS A 619 -41.66 -39.40 2.65
CA LYS A 619 -41.54 -39.71 1.21
C LYS A 619 -41.71 -38.48 0.30
N PRO A 620 -42.66 -37.54 0.56
CA PRO A 620 -42.83 -36.36 -0.30
C PRO A 620 -41.59 -35.45 -0.33
N THR A 621 -41.01 -35.15 0.83
CA THR A 621 -39.85 -34.25 0.95
C THR A 621 -38.51 -34.96 0.84
N LYS A 622 -38.52 -36.31 0.83
CA LYS A 622 -37.33 -37.17 0.90
C LYS A 622 -36.38 -36.80 2.04
N SER A 623 -36.94 -36.30 3.15
CA SER A 623 -36.22 -35.87 4.34
C SER A 623 -36.61 -36.69 5.56
N LEU A 624 -35.72 -36.74 6.54
CA LEU A 624 -36.01 -37.31 7.84
C LEU A 624 -36.71 -36.26 8.70
N LEU A 625 -37.92 -36.54 9.17
CA LEU A 625 -38.66 -35.70 10.10
C LEU A 625 -38.41 -36.17 11.52
N VAL A 626 -37.78 -35.33 12.34
CA VAL A 626 -37.40 -35.62 13.72
C VAL A 626 -38.27 -34.80 14.66
N CYS A 627 -38.95 -35.48 15.60
CA CYS A 627 -39.63 -34.79 16.69
C CYS A 627 -38.59 -34.23 17.66
N CYS A 628 -38.77 -32.96 18.03
CA CYS A 628 -37.90 -32.22 18.93
C CYS A 628 -38.69 -31.84 20.20
N ALA A 629 -38.06 -31.08 21.09
CA ALA A 629 -38.73 -30.57 22.29
C ALA A 629 -39.95 -29.71 21.91
N GLU A 630 -40.91 -29.65 22.83
CA GLU A 630 -42.15 -28.86 22.67
C GLU A 630 -43.00 -29.26 21.45
N GLY A 631 -42.81 -30.49 20.93
CA GLY A 631 -43.54 -30.99 19.76
C GLY A 631 -43.14 -30.34 18.43
N THR A 632 -42.07 -29.53 18.42
CA THR A 632 -41.52 -28.95 17.19
C THR A 632 -40.90 -30.04 16.30
N VAL A 633 -40.88 -29.83 14.99
CA VAL A 633 -40.41 -30.83 14.03
C VAL A 633 -39.28 -30.29 13.16
N LEU A 634 -38.19 -31.06 13.09
CA LEU A 634 -37.02 -30.78 12.29
C LEU A 634 -37.03 -31.65 11.02
N SER A 635 -36.82 -31.05 9.85
CA SER A 635 -36.59 -31.75 8.59
C SER A 635 -35.10 -31.80 8.29
N VAL A 636 -34.56 -33.01 8.10
CA VAL A 636 -33.15 -33.26 7.79
C VAL A 636 -33.03 -33.94 6.42
N PRO A 637 -32.59 -33.24 5.37
CA PRO A 637 -32.48 -33.79 4.02
C PRO A 637 -31.24 -34.67 3.81
N PHE A 638 -30.15 -34.44 4.56
CA PHE A 638 -28.89 -35.15 4.38
C PHE A 638 -28.30 -35.63 5.71
N LEU A 639 -27.79 -36.86 5.72
CA LEU A 639 -27.19 -37.50 6.89
C LEU A 639 -25.86 -38.15 6.52
N LYS A 640 -24.90 -38.07 7.45
CA LYS A 640 -23.62 -38.78 7.33
C LYS A 640 -23.38 -39.62 8.58
N GLN A 641 -23.52 -40.92 8.41
CA GLN A 641 -23.19 -41.89 9.46
C GLN A 641 -21.67 -42.09 9.53
N GLU A 642 -21.17 -42.38 10.73
CA GLU A 642 -19.77 -42.69 10.99
C GLU A 642 -19.22 -43.76 10.03
N GLY A 643 -18.08 -43.47 9.40
CA GLY A 643 -17.46 -44.35 8.41
C GLY A 643 -18.17 -44.44 7.06
N LYS A 644 -19.26 -43.70 6.83
CA LYS A 644 -20.04 -43.70 5.59
C LYS A 644 -19.97 -42.35 4.85
N ALA A 645 -20.35 -42.36 3.57
CA ALA A 645 -20.52 -41.16 2.78
C ALA A 645 -21.73 -40.33 3.27
N LEU A 646 -21.75 -39.04 2.95
CA LEU A 646 -22.93 -38.20 3.10
C LEU A 646 -24.00 -38.66 2.10
N LEU A 647 -25.23 -38.90 2.57
CA LEU A 647 -26.33 -39.42 1.76
C LEU A 647 -27.58 -38.57 1.96
N GLY A 648 -28.45 -38.55 0.94
CA GLY A 648 -29.82 -38.07 1.10
C GLY A 648 -30.60 -38.97 2.06
N ALA A 649 -31.54 -38.38 2.82
CA ALA A 649 -32.20 -39.06 3.92
C ALA A 649 -32.94 -40.35 3.50
N GLN A 650 -33.54 -40.38 2.30
CA GLN A 650 -34.16 -41.59 1.75
C GLN A 650 -33.15 -42.75 1.55
N ALA A 651 -31.97 -42.45 0.99
CA ALA A 651 -30.95 -43.47 0.75
C ALA A 651 -30.35 -43.97 2.06
N TRP A 652 -30.09 -43.04 2.99
CA TRP A 652 -29.64 -43.38 4.34
C TRP A 652 -30.69 -44.25 5.08
N TRP A 653 -31.97 -43.90 5.00
CA TRP A 653 -33.07 -44.65 5.61
C TRP A 653 -33.16 -46.09 5.10
N ASN A 654 -33.05 -46.30 3.79
CA ASN A 654 -33.06 -47.66 3.21
C ASN A 654 -31.90 -48.51 3.78
N GLY A 655 -30.72 -47.90 3.94
CA GLY A 655 -29.58 -48.53 4.61
C GLY A 655 -29.86 -48.86 6.08
N ALA A 656 -30.38 -47.90 6.84
CA ALA A 656 -30.74 -48.09 8.25
C ALA A 656 -31.80 -49.17 8.45
N GLN A 657 -32.77 -49.26 7.52
CA GLN A 657 -33.79 -50.31 7.52
C GLN A 657 -33.19 -51.69 7.27
N SER A 658 -32.26 -51.83 6.33
CA SER A 658 -31.57 -53.11 6.07
C SER A 658 -30.73 -53.60 7.26
N LEU A 659 -30.28 -52.68 8.12
CA LEU A 659 -29.54 -52.96 9.36
C LEU A 659 -30.45 -53.20 10.57
N GLY A 660 -31.78 -53.21 10.40
CA GLY A 660 -32.73 -53.43 11.50
C GLY A 660 -32.83 -52.27 12.51
N LEU A 661 -32.33 -51.08 12.16
CA LEU A 661 -32.37 -49.90 13.03
C LEU A 661 -33.72 -49.17 12.99
N VAL A 662 -34.53 -49.45 11.97
CA VAL A 662 -35.88 -48.91 11.83
C VAL A 662 -36.89 -49.89 12.43
N LYS A 663 -37.62 -49.46 13.45
CA LYS A 663 -38.69 -50.22 14.12
C LYS A 663 -40.01 -49.48 13.97
N ASP A 664 -41.08 -50.18 13.57
CA ASP A 664 -42.41 -49.59 13.38
C ASP A 664 -42.44 -48.32 12.50
N LYS A 665 -41.59 -48.29 11.46
CA LYS A 665 -41.39 -47.12 10.56
C LYS A 665 -40.79 -45.87 11.25
N HIS A 666 -40.16 -46.06 12.41
CA HIS A 666 -39.47 -45.04 13.17
C HIS A 666 -38.00 -45.42 13.43
N ILE A 667 -37.16 -44.42 13.65
CA ILE A 667 -35.79 -44.58 14.16
C ILE A 667 -35.61 -43.65 15.36
N SER A 668 -34.89 -44.11 16.38
CA SER A 668 -34.61 -43.32 17.58
C SER A 668 -33.23 -42.67 17.47
N LEU A 669 -33.19 -41.36 17.70
CA LEU A 669 -31.99 -40.53 17.78
C LEU A 669 -31.77 -40.09 19.23
N CYS A 670 -30.57 -40.28 19.76
CA CYS A 670 -30.22 -39.95 21.14
C CYS A 670 -28.88 -39.21 21.26
N VAL A 671 -28.62 -38.65 22.44
CA VAL A 671 -27.39 -37.91 22.76
C VAL A 671 -26.32 -38.83 23.34
N ASP A 672 -26.72 -39.93 23.99
CA ASP A 672 -25.86 -40.64 24.93
C ASP A 672 -25.85 -42.16 24.79
N ARG A 673 -24.71 -42.70 25.25
CA ARG A 673 -24.24 -44.10 25.17
C ARG A 673 -24.81 -45.04 26.25
N GLN A 674 -25.80 -44.62 27.03
CA GLN A 674 -26.36 -45.48 28.09
C GLN A 674 -27.27 -46.56 27.51
#